data_AF-A0A8H3CFB7-F1
#
_entry.id   AF-A0A8H3CFB7-F1
#
_cell.length_a   1.000
_cell.length_b   1.000
_cell.length_c   1.000
_cell.angle_alpha   90.00
_cell.angle_beta   90.00
_cell.angle_gamma   90.00
#
_symmetry.space_group_name_H-M   'P 1'
#
loop_
_entity.id
_entity.type
_entity.pdbx_description
1 polymer ?
#
loop_
_entity_poly.entity_id
_entity_poly.type
_entity_poly.pdbx_seq_one_letter_code
_entity_poly.pdbx_strand_id
1 'polypeptide(L)'
;MYPSIKSLTTAIVAFAAIVAAAPAEKRATCASPVTYVEWRSLPQAQRNSFHNAVKCLRTKNGANGKTAFDSYPSVHDNLFSNANFLPWHRWFLYLRRLDLADCGYTGPTPYWDWTIDSGKLATSNIWDPTTGFGGNGNTRTTAHCVENGPYANFQLTYPSRHCLARRFNTRNNMQASYYSSSAVQTVMRRTDYINFSNDIEEDIHDMIHNVVAGDMAAAFSPNDALFFLHHQQVDRLWAQWQGRNATRLQDYRGNTVQGQNPLDGSRYPLAKLTDTLPTQGIRGLPDITVADVMDTTSDKLCYVRTTLFIYTIFIYTSTMKLFAALLPFAAVVMADFGKRQQQGCTNPEVRVEWRSLTQPQRDSYHAAVKCLQTKPGGVVDGQSLFDRFSKNHVDMFGSIHYVAAFLAWHRYFSFARSRVMKDCGYDGPTPYWDWTKDVDNMAQSEIFDPIKGFGGNGNTSQNNCVQDGPYSPNSNFTLTWPQSQCLQRNFQMQTSSSSWRPASSPSTRHSQAVINDINNNDKFTDFWPALEEGPHDSVHNEINDDMASSFSPVDALFFMHHNNVDRLWALWQGRNDQRLKDYGGNTVQGQGKTDSSRYPLATLDDPIDIGMNGFAPVKVRDLMDTQGSTLCYKYDN
;
A
#
# COMPACT_ATOMS: atom_id res chain seq x y z
N MET A 1 -26.08 15.96 81.07
CA MET A 1 -27.06 15.17 80.28
C MET A 1 -26.33 14.58 79.07
N TYR A 2 -26.68 13.36 78.66
CA TYR A 2 -26.48 12.81 77.31
C TYR A 2 -27.77 13.06 76.47
N PRO A 3 -27.83 12.87 75.13
CA PRO A 3 -26.79 12.66 74.10
C PRO A 3 -26.82 13.84 73.05
N SER A 4 -26.45 13.81 71.75
CA SER A 4 -25.90 12.78 70.86
C SER A 4 -25.08 13.33 69.65
N ILE A 5 -23.91 12.76 69.42
CA ILE A 5 -23.29 12.30 68.15
C ILE A 5 -23.97 12.70 66.81
N LYS A 6 -23.25 13.44 65.93
CA LYS A 6 -22.75 12.95 64.61
C LYS A 6 -21.77 13.92 63.93
N SER A 7 -20.89 13.38 63.09
CA SER A 7 -19.82 14.08 62.35
C SER A 7 -19.54 13.34 61.05
N LEU A 8 -19.29 14.05 59.93
CA LEU A 8 -18.02 13.97 59.17
C LEU A 8 -17.98 14.97 57.99
N THR A 9 -16.82 15.63 57.85
CA THR A 9 -16.14 16.08 56.61
C THR A 9 -16.92 16.39 55.32
N THR A 10 -16.63 17.56 54.74
CA THR A 10 -16.43 17.70 53.29
C THR A 10 -15.25 18.66 53.05
N ALA A 11 -14.36 18.34 52.11
CA ALA A 11 -13.14 19.12 51.85
C ALA A 11 -13.34 20.23 50.81
N ILE A 12 -12.47 21.24 50.84
CA ILE A 12 -12.51 22.38 49.92
C ILE A 12 -11.98 21.96 48.54
N VAL A 13 -12.78 22.14 47.50
CA VAL A 13 -12.35 22.02 46.09
C VAL A 13 -11.94 23.40 45.58
N ALA A 14 -10.66 23.57 45.27
CA ALA A 14 -10.17 24.78 44.60
C ALA A 14 -10.38 24.67 43.09
N PHE A 15 -10.91 25.73 42.48
CA PHE A 15 -11.08 25.82 41.02
C PHE A 15 -9.72 26.00 40.33
N ALA A 16 -9.24 24.97 39.64
CA ALA A 16 -8.22 25.11 38.61
C ALA A 16 -8.90 25.46 37.29
N ALA A 17 -8.68 26.68 36.79
CA ALA A 17 -9.20 27.11 35.49
C ALA A 17 -8.41 26.42 34.37
N ILE A 18 -8.92 25.29 33.86
CA ILE A 18 -8.40 24.66 32.66
C ILE A 18 -8.69 25.59 31.48
N VAL A 19 -7.66 26.30 31.01
CA VAL A 19 -7.69 26.96 29.71
C VAL A 19 -7.69 25.85 28.66
N ALA A 20 -8.89 25.45 28.23
CA ALA A 20 -9.03 24.54 27.11
C ALA A 20 -8.45 25.22 25.87
N ALA A 21 -7.34 24.68 25.36
CA ALA A 21 -6.88 25.02 24.02
C ALA A 21 -8.03 24.72 23.05
N ALA A 22 -8.44 25.70 22.26
CA ALA A 22 -9.53 25.53 21.32
C ALA A 22 -9.20 24.35 20.37
N PRO A 23 -10.14 23.43 20.11
CA PRO A 23 -9.91 22.36 19.16
C PRO A 23 -9.60 23.00 17.81
N ALA A 24 -8.45 22.64 17.21
CA ALA A 24 -8.08 23.13 15.89
C ALA A 24 -9.22 22.80 14.91
N GLU A 25 -9.80 23.84 14.30
CA GLU A 25 -10.96 23.67 13.43
C GLU A 25 -10.66 22.67 12.31
N LYS A 26 -11.63 21.81 11.99
CA LYS A 26 -11.46 20.76 10.98
C LYS A 26 -11.36 21.40 9.59
N ARG A 27 -10.12 21.68 9.19
CA ARG A 27 -9.75 22.33 7.92
C ARG A 27 -10.33 21.59 6.73
N ALA A 28 -10.60 22.34 5.66
CA ALA A 28 -11.24 21.82 4.46
C ALA A 28 -10.40 20.70 3.84
N THR A 29 -11.03 19.58 3.51
CA THR A 29 -10.38 18.45 2.82
C THR A 29 -10.24 18.77 1.34
N CYS A 30 -9.09 18.50 0.72
CA CYS A 30 -8.84 18.95 -0.65
C CYS A 30 -9.71 18.21 -1.70
N ALA A 31 -10.19 18.96 -2.69
CA ALA A 31 -11.08 18.48 -3.75
C ALA A 31 -10.40 17.67 -4.86
N SER A 32 -9.07 17.69 -4.97
CA SER A 32 -8.32 16.98 -6.03
C SER A 32 -6.91 16.61 -5.55
N PRO A 33 -6.81 15.74 -4.52
CA PRO A 33 -5.52 15.44 -3.91
C PRO A 33 -4.64 14.63 -4.86
N VAL A 34 -3.34 14.91 -4.84
CA VAL A 34 -2.39 14.30 -5.77
C VAL A 34 -1.87 12.95 -5.23
N THR A 35 -1.90 11.92 -6.07
CA THR A 35 -1.32 10.61 -5.78
C THR A 35 0.20 10.65 -5.69
N TYR A 36 0.73 9.98 -4.66
CA TYR A 36 2.14 9.61 -4.55
C TYR A 36 2.38 8.18 -5.08
N VAL A 37 3.43 7.93 -5.86
CA VAL A 37 3.71 6.62 -6.47
C VAL A 37 5.19 6.24 -6.38
N GLU A 38 5.50 4.94 -6.37
CA GLU A 38 6.88 4.45 -6.36
C GLU A 38 7.52 4.66 -7.75
N TRP A 39 8.76 5.15 -7.81
CA TRP A 39 9.46 5.48 -9.07
C TRP A 39 9.44 4.38 -10.15
N ARG A 40 9.54 3.11 -9.74
CA ARG A 40 9.52 1.95 -10.65
C ARG A 40 8.15 1.71 -11.28
N SER A 41 7.07 2.22 -10.68
CA SER A 41 5.71 2.18 -11.25
C SER A 41 5.44 3.26 -12.32
N LEU A 42 6.26 4.33 -12.39
CA LEU A 42 6.08 5.37 -13.40
C LEU A 42 6.34 4.86 -14.83
N PRO A 43 5.45 5.13 -15.80
CA PRO A 43 5.77 4.98 -17.22
C PRO A 43 6.98 5.82 -17.61
N GLN A 44 7.82 5.32 -18.52
CA GLN A 44 9.08 5.98 -18.88
C GLN A 44 8.89 7.41 -19.43
N ALA A 45 7.76 7.69 -20.10
CA ALA A 45 7.42 9.05 -20.53
C ALA A 45 7.25 10.02 -19.36
N GLN A 46 6.69 9.58 -18.23
CA GLN A 46 6.55 10.38 -17.01
C GLN A 46 7.90 10.54 -16.29
N ARG A 47 8.77 9.51 -16.27
CA ARG A 47 10.15 9.63 -15.76
C ARG A 47 10.95 10.67 -16.58
N ASN A 48 10.89 10.60 -17.91
CA ASN A 48 11.51 11.57 -18.81
C ASN A 48 10.98 12.99 -18.56
N SER A 49 9.65 13.15 -18.40
CA SER A 49 9.03 14.44 -18.05
C SER A 49 9.52 14.99 -16.71
N PHE A 50 9.63 14.14 -15.67
CA PHE A 50 10.17 14.52 -14.36
C PHE A 50 11.60 15.06 -14.48
N HIS A 51 12.51 14.33 -15.14
CA HIS A 51 13.89 14.78 -15.35
C HIS A 51 13.98 16.09 -16.16
N ASN A 52 13.11 16.26 -17.15
CA ASN A 52 13.05 17.50 -17.95
C ASN A 52 12.53 18.69 -17.12
N ALA A 53 11.55 18.47 -16.24
CA ALA A 53 11.06 19.50 -15.34
C ALA A 53 12.12 19.92 -14.31
N VAL A 54 12.82 18.95 -13.70
CA VAL A 54 13.97 19.22 -12.81
C VAL A 54 15.05 20.06 -13.50
N LYS A 55 15.35 19.77 -14.78
CA LYS A 55 16.28 20.55 -15.60
C LYS A 55 15.78 21.97 -15.87
N CYS A 56 14.50 22.12 -16.17
CA CYS A 56 13.84 23.41 -16.40
C CYS A 56 13.91 24.36 -15.20
N LEU A 57 13.95 23.86 -13.95
CA LEU A 57 14.08 24.71 -12.75
C LEU A 57 15.33 25.60 -12.75
N ARG A 58 16.39 25.22 -13.49
CA ARG A 58 17.61 26.03 -13.67
C ARG A 58 17.39 27.26 -14.56
N THR A 59 16.22 27.38 -15.20
CA THR A 59 15.82 28.52 -16.06
C THR A 59 14.78 29.44 -15.40
N LYS A 60 14.26 29.05 -14.22
CA LYS A 60 13.25 29.79 -13.47
C LYS A 60 13.95 30.63 -12.39
N ASN A 61 13.40 31.80 -12.09
CA ASN A 61 13.81 32.59 -10.92
C ASN A 61 13.33 31.91 -9.63
N GLY A 62 14.14 31.95 -8.57
CA GLY A 62 13.81 31.41 -7.26
C GLY A 62 14.06 32.40 -6.12
N ALA A 63 14.29 31.86 -4.92
CA ALA A 63 14.58 32.65 -3.73
C ALA A 63 15.97 33.31 -3.79
N ASN A 64 16.15 34.40 -3.04
CA ASN A 64 17.47 34.93 -2.64
C ASN A 64 18.46 35.16 -3.81
N GLY A 65 17.93 35.60 -4.98
CA GLY A 65 18.72 35.88 -6.18
C GLY A 65 19.24 34.64 -6.93
N LYS A 66 18.71 33.45 -6.63
CA LYS A 66 19.12 32.17 -7.24
C LYS A 66 18.09 31.67 -8.26
N THR A 67 18.44 30.62 -9.00
CA THR A 67 17.45 29.89 -9.80
C THR A 67 16.49 29.12 -8.88
N ALA A 68 15.32 28.72 -9.39
CA ALA A 68 14.42 27.83 -8.66
C ALA A 68 15.11 26.49 -8.31
N PHE A 69 16.02 26.00 -9.16
CA PHE A 69 16.82 24.83 -8.83
C PHE A 69 17.76 25.07 -7.64
N ASP A 70 18.61 26.10 -7.72
CA ASP A 70 19.64 26.43 -6.72
C ASP A 70 19.06 26.97 -5.39
N SER A 71 17.78 27.35 -5.37
CA SER A 71 17.10 27.81 -4.16
C SER A 71 17.05 26.73 -3.09
N TYR A 72 16.63 25.52 -3.46
CA TYR A 72 16.46 24.38 -2.55
C TYR A 72 17.75 24.03 -1.78
N PRO A 73 18.89 23.72 -2.43
CA PRO A 73 20.11 23.41 -1.72
C PRO A 73 20.57 24.57 -0.84
N SER A 74 20.40 25.83 -1.26
CA SER A 74 20.78 26.98 -0.44
C SER A 74 19.91 27.25 0.78
N VAL A 75 18.62 26.88 0.71
CA VAL A 75 17.70 26.99 1.84
C VAL A 75 17.94 25.86 2.84
N HIS A 76 18.21 24.65 2.34
CA HIS A 76 18.51 23.47 3.17
C HIS A 76 19.85 23.59 3.92
N ASP A 77 20.85 24.23 3.31
CA ASP A 77 22.19 24.49 3.88
C ASP A 77 22.19 25.43 5.10
N ASN A 78 21.02 26.00 5.46
CA ASN A 78 20.81 26.92 6.59
C ASN A 78 19.89 26.36 7.69
N LEU A 79 19.65 25.03 7.72
CA LEU A 79 18.74 24.38 8.67
C LEU A 79 19.45 23.76 9.89
N PHE A 80 18.66 23.49 10.92
CA PHE A 80 19.09 22.87 12.17
C PHE A 80 18.23 21.64 12.48
N SER A 81 18.83 20.53 12.92
CA SER A 81 18.11 19.36 13.42
C SER A 81 17.36 19.71 14.72
N ASN A 82 16.04 19.59 14.70
CA ASN A 82 15.11 19.85 15.81
C ASN A 82 13.72 19.30 15.45
N ALA A 83 12.72 19.47 16.33
CA ALA A 83 11.37 18.94 16.13
C ALA A 83 10.72 19.29 14.77
N ASN A 84 11.16 20.37 14.10
CA ASN A 84 10.69 20.75 12.78
C ASN A 84 11.14 19.87 11.61
N PHE A 85 12.06 18.91 11.79
CA PHE A 85 12.61 18.09 10.70
C PHE A 85 11.53 17.53 9.75
N LEU A 86 10.56 16.78 10.27
CA LEU A 86 9.47 16.20 9.47
C LEU A 86 8.53 17.24 8.82
N PRO A 87 7.90 18.18 9.57
CA PRO A 87 6.98 19.16 8.99
C PRO A 87 7.66 20.14 8.02
N TRP A 88 8.91 20.53 8.28
CA TRP A 88 9.64 21.41 7.38
C TRP A 88 9.95 20.72 6.05
N HIS A 89 10.45 19.48 6.07
CA HIS A 89 10.70 18.73 4.84
C HIS A 89 9.42 18.47 4.05
N ARG A 90 8.30 18.17 4.72
CA ARG A 90 6.97 18.09 4.07
C ARG A 90 6.60 19.38 3.33
N TRP A 91 6.82 20.55 3.92
CA TRP A 91 6.57 21.84 3.24
C TRP A 91 7.51 22.04 2.04
N PHE A 92 8.80 21.77 2.22
CA PHE A 92 9.83 21.88 1.19
C PHE A 92 9.55 20.99 -0.03
N LEU A 93 9.07 19.76 0.21
CA LEU A 93 8.61 18.81 -0.81
C LEU A 93 7.38 19.31 -1.58
N TYR A 94 6.40 19.89 -0.87
CA TYR A 94 5.23 20.51 -1.49
C TYR A 94 5.62 21.71 -2.37
N LEU A 95 6.50 22.59 -1.89
CA LEU A 95 7.02 23.71 -2.67
C LEU A 95 7.72 23.21 -3.94
N ARG A 96 8.59 22.19 -3.84
CA ARG A 96 9.28 21.59 -5.01
C ARG A 96 8.29 21.03 -6.03
N ARG A 97 7.18 20.45 -5.55
CA ARG A 97 6.11 19.95 -6.42
C ARG A 97 5.47 21.07 -7.25
N LEU A 98 5.20 22.24 -6.65
CA LEU A 98 4.67 23.40 -7.40
C LEU A 98 5.66 23.91 -8.45
N ASP A 99 6.95 24.01 -8.08
CA ASP A 99 8.03 24.39 -8.98
C ASP A 99 8.14 23.46 -10.20
N LEU A 100 8.04 22.14 -9.99
CA LEU A 100 8.03 21.15 -11.08
C LEU A 100 6.80 21.29 -11.99
N ALA A 101 5.63 21.66 -11.46
CA ALA A 101 4.42 21.91 -12.25
C ALA A 101 4.58 23.15 -13.14
N ASP A 102 5.21 24.23 -12.65
CA ASP A 102 5.56 25.41 -13.47
C ASP A 102 6.61 25.10 -14.56
N CYS A 103 7.25 23.94 -14.47
CA CYS A 103 8.14 23.36 -15.48
C CYS A 103 7.48 22.21 -16.28
N GLY A 104 6.16 22.09 -16.24
CA GLY A 104 5.37 21.19 -17.09
C GLY A 104 5.22 19.76 -16.58
N TYR A 105 5.62 19.45 -15.35
CA TYR A 105 5.40 18.12 -14.77
C TYR A 105 3.96 17.96 -14.25
N THR A 106 3.13 17.24 -15.00
CA THR A 106 1.75 16.90 -14.61
C THR A 106 1.60 15.49 -14.03
N GLY A 107 2.71 14.80 -13.76
CA GLY A 107 2.70 13.44 -13.23
C GLY A 107 2.36 13.35 -11.73
N PRO A 108 2.05 12.14 -11.24
CA PRO A 108 1.95 11.86 -9.80
C PRO A 108 3.31 12.07 -9.13
N THR A 109 3.34 12.36 -7.83
CA THR A 109 4.59 12.64 -7.12
C THR A 109 5.39 11.34 -6.91
N PRO A 110 6.64 11.21 -7.40
CA PRO A 110 7.43 10.01 -7.15
C PRO A 110 8.02 9.99 -5.74
N TYR A 111 8.00 8.82 -5.12
CA TYR A 111 8.87 8.44 -4.00
C TYR A 111 9.76 7.25 -4.39
N TRP A 112 10.84 7.05 -3.66
CA TRP A 112 11.74 5.90 -3.83
C TRP A 112 11.70 5.01 -2.59
N ASP A 113 11.14 3.79 -2.73
CA ASP A 113 11.12 2.82 -1.66
C ASP A 113 12.44 2.03 -1.59
N TRP A 114 13.39 2.62 -0.87
CA TRP A 114 14.71 2.03 -0.62
C TRP A 114 14.65 0.73 0.19
N THR A 115 13.52 0.35 0.82
CA THR A 115 13.40 -0.96 1.49
C THR A 115 13.44 -2.12 0.49
N ILE A 116 12.92 -1.91 -0.72
CA ILE A 116 12.94 -2.87 -1.84
C ILE A 116 14.39 -3.10 -2.35
N ASP A 117 15.27 -2.13 -2.08
CA ASP A 117 16.68 -2.13 -2.48
C ASP A 117 17.63 -2.52 -1.33
N SER A 118 17.10 -2.73 -0.12
CA SER A 118 17.85 -3.26 1.02
C SER A 118 18.51 -4.59 0.65
N GLY A 119 19.83 -4.65 0.84
CA GLY A 119 20.66 -5.82 0.52
C GLY A 119 21.15 -5.89 -0.93
N LYS A 120 20.79 -4.91 -1.77
CA LYS A 120 21.25 -4.79 -3.17
C LYS A 120 21.36 -3.35 -3.66
N LEU A 121 21.49 -2.38 -2.74
CA LEU A 121 21.34 -0.95 -3.06
C LEU A 121 22.31 -0.51 -4.17
N ALA A 122 23.56 -0.98 -4.16
CA ALA A 122 24.58 -0.62 -5.17
C ALA A 122 24.20 -1.00 -6.62
N THR A 123 23.25 -1.92 -6.80
CA THR A 123 22.77 -2.40 -8.11
C THR A 123 21.27 -2.17 -8.33
N SER A 124 20.64 -1.29 -7.54
CA SER A 124 19.23 -0.92 -7.74
C SER A 124 19.00 -0.22 -9.10
N ASN A 125 17.85 -0.51 -9.71
CA ASN A 125 17.38 0.15 -10.94
C ASN A 125 17.14 1.67 -10.76
N ILE A 126 17.13 2.21 -9.53
CA ILE A 126 17.14 3.67 -9.29
C ILE A 126 18.41 4.33 -9.88
N TRP A 127 19.48 3.56 -10.09
CA TRP A 127 20.75 4.01 -10.66
C TRP A 127 20.86 3.82 -12.18
N ASP A 128 19.87 3.19 -12.82
CA ASP A 128 19.91 2.92 -14.25
C ASP A 128 19.97 4.24 -15.06
N PRO A 129 20.84 4.35 -16.08
CA PRO A 129 20.99 5.60 -16.83
C PRO A 129 19.80 5.94 -17.76
N THR A 130 18.89 5.02 -18.04
CA THR A 130 17.73 5.29 -18.90
C THR A 130 16.47 5.51 -18.08
N THR A 131 16.29 4.72 -17.03
CA THR A 131 15.06 4.56 -16.24
C THR A 131 15.19 5.09 -14.81
N GLY A 132 16.38 5.53 -14.40
CA GLY A 132 16.69 6.07 -13.06
C GLY A 132 17.53 7.35 -13.12
N PHE A 133 18.34 7.57 -12.08
CA PHE A 133 19.01 8.83 -11.77
C PHE A 133 20.51 8.85 -12.17
N GLY A 134 20.97 7.87 -12.93
CA GLY A 134 22.40 7.60 -13.12
C GLY A 134 23.05 6.98 -11.87
N GLY A 135 24.25 6.44 -12.00
CA GLY A 135 24.90 5.64 -10.95
C GLY A 135 25.80 6.42 -10.00
N ASN A 136 26.79 5.71 -9.47
CA ASN A 136 27.86 6.26 -8.63
C ASN A 136 28.75 7.24 -9.42
N GLY A 137 29.43 8.13 -8.71
CA GLY A 137 30.42 9.02 -9.31
C GLY A 137 31.69 8.30 -9.74
N ASN A 138 32.42 8.85 -10.72
CA ASN A 138 33.65 8.27 -11.23
C ASN A 138 34.74 8.20 -10.16
N THR A 139 34.95 7.00 -9.62
CA THR A 139 35.90 6.67 -8.54
C THR A 139 37.37 6.82 -8.93
N ARG A 140 37.69 7.07 -10.21
CA ARG A 140 39.04 7.41 -10.69
C ARG A 140 39.34 8.91 -10.59
N THR A 141 38.38 9.73 -10.16
CA THR A 141 38.50 11.19 -10.02
C THR A 141 38.29 11.63 -8.58
N THR A 142 39.01 12.65 -8.12
CA THR A 142 38.80 13.26 -6.79
C THR A 142 37.48 14.02 -6.66
N ALA A 143 36.89 14.41 -7.79
CA ALA A 143 35.56 15.01 -7.85
C ALA A 143 34.44 13.99 -7.57
N HIS A 144 34.55 12.78 -8.15
CA HIS A 144 33.51 11.76 -8.21
C HIS A 144 32.24 12.24 -8.93
N CYS A 145 32.38 12.85 -10.12
CA CYS A 145 31.25 13.28 -10.94
C CYS A 145 30.38 12.10 -11.39
N VAL A 146 29.06 12.28 -11.44
CA VAL A 146 28.13 11.36 -12.11
C VAL A 146 28.27 11.53 -13.63
N GLU A 147 28.67 10.45 -14.30
CA GLU A 147 29.01 10.44 -15.75
C GLU A 147 27.92 9.82 -16.64
N ASN A 148 26.88 9.20 -16.07
CA ASN A 148 25.80 8.56 -16.82
C ASN A 148 24.41 9.01 -16.36
N GLY A 149 23.41 8.70 -17.19
CA GLY A 149 22.01 8.97 -16.89
C GLY A 149 21.56 10.43 -17.04
N PRO A 150 20.35 10.78 -16.56
CA PRO A 150 19.74 12.09 -16.82
C PRO A 150 20.53 13.28 -16.28
N TYR A 151 21.41 13.06 -15.31
CA TYR A 151 22.26 14.06 -14.66
C TYR A 151 23.76 13.86 -14.96
N ALA A 152 24.10 13.10 -16.02
CA ALA A 152 25.45 13.08 -16.55
C ALA A 152 25.94 14.51 -16.85
N ASN A 153 27.14 14.85 -16.41
CA ASN A 153 27.74 16.18 -16.60
C ASN A 153 26.93 17.36 -16.02
N PHE A 154 26.04 17.13 -15.04
CA PHE A 154 25.28 18.22 -14.41
C PHE A 154 26.23 19.20 -13.71
N GLN A 155 26.26 20.44 -14.17
CA GLN A 155 27.04 21.53 -13.59
C GLN A 155 26.18 22.27 -12.55
N LEU A 156 26.48 22.05 -11.28
CA LEU A 156 25.85 22.69 -10.13
C LEU A 156 26.50 24.05 -9.84
N THR A 157 25.74 24.93 -9.18
CA THR A 157 26.15 26.33 -8.93
C THR A 157 26.12 26.73 -7.47
N TYR A 158 25.44 25.98 -6.60
CA TYR A 158 25.46 26.13 -5.14
C TYR A 158 26.14 24.94 -4.47
N PRO A 159 26.97 25.10 -3.42
CA PRO A 159 27.44 26.38 -2.84
C PRO A 159 28.52 27.04 -3.69
N SER A 160 29.19 26.27 -4.55
CA SER A 160 30.14 26.71 -5.56
C SER A 160 29.98 25.88 -6.83
N ARG A 161 30.72 26.21 -7.90
CA ARG A 161 30.60 25.48 -9.18
C ARG A 161 31.29 24.11 -9.12
N HIS A 162 30.51 23.04 -9.24
CA HIS A 162 30.99 21.65 -9.29
C HIS A 162 30.12 20.77 -10.21
N CYS A 163 30.49 19.50 -10.36
CA CYS A 163 29.64 18.48 -10.96
C CYS A 163 28.80 17.79 -9.88
N LEU A 164 27.60 17.29 -10.22
CA LEU A 164 26.85 16.39 -9.32
C LEU A 164 27.75 15.20 -8.93
N ALA A 165 28.00 15.03 -7.64
CA ALA A 165 28.91 14.03 -7.10
C ALA A 165 28.21 12.99 -6.23
N ARG A 166 28.54 11.71 -6.43
CA ARG A 166 28.09 10.57 -5.61
C ARG A 166 29.27 9.68 -5.25
N ARG A 167 29.26 9.09 -4.05
CA ARG A 167 30.43 8.39 -3.48
C ARG A 167 30.03 7.14 -2.72
N PHE A 168 29.35 6.21 -3.40
CA PHE A 168 28.67 5.06 -2.78
C PHE A 168 29.55 4.34 -1.76
N ASN A 169 29.14 4.38 -0.49
CA ASN A 169 29.82 3.69 0.60
C ASN A 169 29.38 2.22 0.60
N THR A 170 30.00 1.40 -0.24
CA THR A 170 29.63 -0.02 -0.45
C THR A 170 29.90 -0.95 0.74
N ARG A 171 30.50 -0.44 1.83
CA ARG A 171 30.77 -1.20 3.05
C ARG A 171 29.48 -1.75 3.65
N ASN A 172 29.56 -2.94 4.25
CA ASN A 172 28.43 -3.65 4.87
C ASN A 172 27.18 -3.72 3.95
N ASN A 173 27.40 -3.92 2.64
CA ASN A 173 26.37 -3.90 1.60
C ASN A 173 25.56 -2.59 1.60
N MET A 174 26.27 -1.46 1.51
CA MET A 174 25.74 -0.11 1.71
C MET A 174 24.90 0.02 2.98
N GLN A 175 25.32 -0.61 4.08
CA GLN A 175 24.67 -0.57 5.40
C GLN A 175 23.16 -0.95 5.39
N ALA A 176 22.78 -1.88 4.52
CA ALA A 176 21.39 -2.30 4.24
C ALA A 176 20.50 -2.58 5.45
N SER A 177 21.05 -3.02 6.59
CA SER A 177 20.28 -3.35 7.79
C SER A 177 19.43 -2.18 8.29
N TYR A 178 19.97 -0.96 8.25
CA TYR A 178 19.37 0.25 8.82
C TYR A 178 18.14 0.76 8.06
N TYR A 179 18.05 0.48 6.75
CA TYR A 179 16.91 0.85 5.90
C TYR A 179 16.16 -0.36 5.33
N SER A 180 16.31 -1.51 5.99
CA SER A 180 15.51 -2.70 5.73
C SER A 180 14.05 -2.50 6.15
N SER A 181 13.14 -3.29 5.57
CA SER A 181 11.72 -3.30 5.97
C SER A 181 11.53 -3.59 7.47
N SER A 182 12.46 -4.33 8.09
CA SER A 182 12.47 -4.61 9.54
C SER A 182 12.78 -3.35 10.36
N ALA A 183 13.81 -2.58 9.96
CA ALA A 183 14.15 -1.32 10.61
C ALA A 183 12.98 -0.32 10.51
N VAL A 184 12.40 -0.17 9.32
CA VAL A 184 11.18 0.65 9.13
C VAL A 184 10.04 0.17 10.03
N GLN A 185 9.79 -1.14 10.14
CA GLN A 185 8.76 -1.66 11.05
C GLN A 185 9.05 -1.37 12.54
N THR A 186 10.31 -1.25 12.94
CA THR A 186 10.69 -0.85 14.32
C THR A 186 10.36 0.61 14.57
N VAL A 187 10.79 1.52 13.70
CA VAL A 187 10.52 2.96 13.84
C VAL A 187 9.02 3.25 13.73
N MET A 188 8.33 2.60 12.80
CA MET A 188 6.87 2.72 12.63
C MET A 188 6.05 2.16 13.81
N ARG A 189 6.69 1.48 14.78
CA ARG A 189 6.08 1.05 16.05
C ARG A 189 6.19 2.09 17.17
N ARG A 190 6.99 3.16 17.04
CA ARG A 190 7.07 4.23 18.04
C ARG A 190 5.68 4.84 18.29
N THR A 191 5.34 5.05 19.55
CA THR A 191 4.01 5.48 19.99
C THR A 191 3.81 6.98 19.85
N ASP A 192 4.87 7.76 20.09
CA ASP A 192 4.90 9.22 20.13
C ASP A 192 5.80 9.87 19.05
N TYR A 193 5.57 11.15 18.78
CA TYR A 193 6.29 11.95 17.80
C TYR A 193 7.80 12.08 18.05
N ILE A 194 8.27 12.23 19.29
CA ILE A 194 9.69 12.49 19.56
C ILE A 194 10.50 11.26 19.20
N ASN A 195 10.16 10.11 19.78
CA ASN A 195 10.86 8.87 19.44
C ASN A 195 10.65 8.47 17.96
N PHE A 196 9.54 8.84 17.33
CA PHE A 196 9.36 8.61 15.89
C PHE A 196 10.25 9.52 15.02
N SER A 197 10.33 10.82 15.32
CA SER A 197 11.10 11.79 14.52
C SER A 197 12.59 11.51 14.63
N ASN A 198 13.10 11.32 15.85
CA ASN A 198 14.52 11.03 16.09
C ASN A 198 14.95 9.70 15.41
N ASP A 199 14.20 8.61 15.59
CA ASP A 199 14.46 7.34 14.89
C ASP A 199 14.42 7.46 13.35
N ILE A 200 13.53 8.29 12.80
CA ILE A 200 13.49 8.49 11.34
C ILE A 200 14.72 9.30 10.88
N GLU A 201 15.03 10.40 11.57
CA GLU A 201 16.08 11.36 11.24
C GLU A 201 17.48 10.74 11.42
N GLU A 202 17.80 10.30 12.64
CA GLU A 202 19.14 9.87 13.06
C GLU A 202 19.54 8.47 12.54
N ASP A 203 18.60 7.53 12.38
CA ASP A 203 18.89 6.21 11.79
C ASP A 203 18.63 6.18 10.27
N ILE A 204 17.36 6.20 9.83
CA ILE A 204 17.01 5.67 8.50
C ILE A 204 17.17 6.71 7.38
N HIS A 205 16.81 7.97 7.64
CA HIS A 205 17.06 9.10 6.75
C HIS A 205 18.56 9.30 6.55
N ASP A 206 19.27 9.54 7.65
CA ASP A 206 20.71 9.82 7.63
C ASP A 206 21.50 8.67 6.99
N MET A 207 21.09 7.41 7.15
CA MET A 207 21.78 6.32 6.49
C MET A 207 21.74 6.42 4.95
N ILE A 208 20.60 6.75 4.34
CA ILE A 208 20.52 6.86 2.86
C ILE A 208 21.40 8.01 2.36
N HIS A 209 21.39 9.15 3.04
CA HIS A 209 22.29 10.27 2.78
C HIS A 209 23.77 9.85 2.87
N ASN A 210 24.14 9.14 3.95
CA ASN A 210 25.50 8.67 4.22
C ASN A 210 26.00 7.54 3.30
N VAL A 211 25.11 6.70 2.73
CA VAL A 211 25.55 5.60 1.85
C VAL A 211 25.59 5.97 0.37
N VAL A 212 24.77 6.91 -0.09
CA VAL A 212 24.92 7.49 -1.43
C VAL A 212 26.12 8.45 -1.47
N ALA A 213 26.23 9.30 -0.43
CA ALA A 213 27.31 10.24 -0.21
C ALA A 213 27.65 11.14 -1.42
N GLY A 214 28.79 11.85 -1.36
CA GLY A 214 29.02 13.00 -2.23
C GLY A 214 28.07 14.13 -1.83
N ASP A 215 27.38 14.73 -2.79
CA ASP A 215 26.46 15.84 -2.52
C ASP A 215 25.30 15.40 -1.62
N MET A 216 24.86 14.13 -1.73
CA MET A 216 23.82 13.57 -0.85
C MET A 216 24.22 13.52 0.63
N ALA A 217 25.51 13.55 0.99
CA ALA A 217 25.94 13.65 2.40
C ALA A 217 26.24 15.09 2.86
N ALA A 218 25.94 16.10 2.02
CA ALA A 218 26.15 17.50 2.36
C ALA A 218 24.86 18.20 2.80
N ALA A 219 25.00 19.31 3.52
CA ALA A 219 23.88 20.20 3.87
C ALA A 219 23.25 20.88 2.63
N PHE A 220 23.89 20.81 1.46
CA PHE A 220 23.34 21.18 0.15
C PHE A 220 22.83 19.99 -0.69
N SER A 221 22.52 18.85 -0.06
CA SER A 221 22.06 17.62 -0.72
C SER A 221 20.87 17.72 -1.69
N PRO A 222 19.95 18.72 -1.62
CA PRO A 222 18.97 18.97 -2.69
C PRO A 222 19.55 19.32 -4.07
N ASN A 223 20.88 19.44 -4.20
CA ASN A 223 21.61 19.40 -5.47
C ASN A 223 21.39 18.09 -6.25
N ASP A 224 21.25 16.96 -5.55
CA ASP A 224 20.83 15.71 -6.17
C ASP A 224 19.30 15.68 -6.28
N ALA A 225 18.78 15.43 -7.48
CA ALA A 225 17.34 15.27 -7.68
C ALA A 225 16.76 14.06 -6.92
N LEU A 226 17.59 13.09 -6.56
CA LEU A 226 17.20 11.92 -5.76
C LEU A 226 16.86 12.28 -4.30
N PHE A 227 17.39 13.38 -3.76
CA PHE A 227 17.04 13.94 -2.44
C PHE A 227 15.51 13.94 -2.26
N PHE A 228 14.81 14.50 -3.23
CA PHE A 228 13.36 14.67 -3.16
C PHE A 228 12.63 13.32 -3.12
N LEU A 229 13.06 12.32 -3.89
CA LEU A 229 12.41 10.99 -3.87
C LEU A 229 12.67 10.23 -2.56
N HIS A 230 13.86 10.37 -1.98
CA HIS A 230 14.16 9.86 -0.64
C HIS A 230 13.27 10.54 0.42
N HIS A 231 13.19 11.86 0.37
CA HIS A 231 12.37 12.65 1.29
C HIS A 231 10.86 12.44 1.11
N GLN A 232 10.34 12.19 -0.10
CA GLN A 232 8.95 11.77 -0.27
C GLN A 232 8.68 10.37 0.32
N GLN A 233 9.67 9.49 0.45
CA GLN A 233 9.53 8.22 1.16
C GLN A 233 9.56 8.42 2.68
N VAL A 234 10.43 9.30 3.19
CA VAL A 234 10.43 9.72 4.61
C VAL A 234 9.07 10.33 4.99
N ASP A 235 8.55 11.24 4.18
CA ASP A 235 7.21 11.79 4.36
C ASP A 235 6.10 10.74 4.25
N ARG A 236 6.16 9.81 3.28
CA ARG A 236 5.22 8.69 3.17
C ARG A 236 5.19 7.87 4.45
N LEU A 237 6.34 7.61 5.08
CA LEU A 237 6.41 6.90 6.36
C LEU A 237 5.80 7.74 7.49
N TRP A 238 6.12 9.03 7.62
CA TRP A 238 5.49 9.89 8.64
C TRP A 238 3.97 10.00 8.45
N ALA A 239 3.50 10.23 7.23
CA ALA A 239 2.08 10.27 6.92
C ALA A 239 1.38 8.93 7.22
N GLN A 240 2.03 7.79 6.91
CA GLN A 240 1.55 6.46 7.32
C GLN A 240 1.51 6.31 8.85
N TRP A 241 2.52 6.80 9.58
CA TRP A 241 2.58 6.75 11.05
C TRP A 241 1.46 7.60 11.67
N GLN A 242 1.21 8.80 11.15
CA GLN A 242 0.08 9.64 11.53
C GLN A 242 -1.26 8.93 11.26
N GLY A 243 -1.39 8.27 10.11
CA GLY A 243 -2.57 7.49 9.73
C GLY A 243 -2.90 6.27 10.62
N ARG A 244 -2.02 5.88 11.55
CA ARG A 244 -2.28 4.78 12.50
C ARG A 244 -3.13 5.19 13.71
N ASN A 245 -3.21 6.48 14.03
CA ASN A 245 -4.05 7.00 15.12
C ASN A 245 -4.39 8.47 14.87
N ALA A 246 -5.68 8.82 14.85
CA ALA A 246 -6.15 10.18 14.57
C ALA A 246 -5.55 11.27 15.49
N THR A 247 -5.14 10.92 16.72
CA THR A 247 -4.46 11.88 17.62
C THR A 247 -3.11 12.36 17.08
N ARG A 248 -2.47 11.63 16.16
CA ARG A 248 -1.14 11.92 15.61
C ARG A 248 -1.10 13.05 14.57
N LEU A 249 -2.26 13.58 14.19
CA LEU A 249 -2.35 14.88 13.52
C LEU A 249 -2.12 16.04 14.51
N GLN A 250 -2.22 15.79 15.81
CA GLN A 250 -1.94 16.74 16.90
C GLN A 250 -0.70 16.35 17.74
N ASP A 251 -0.14 15.15 17.53
CA ASP A 251 1.09 14.70 18.19
C ASP A 251 2.30 15.32 17.49
N TYR A 252 2.66 16.53 17.92
CA TYR A 252 3.89 17.24 17.57
C TYR A 252 4.41 17.93 18.83
N ARG A 253 5.68 17.69 19.16
CA ARG A 253 6.41 18.30 20.29
C ARG A 253 7.90 17.97 20.16
N GLY A 254 8.73 18.73 20.84
CA GLY A 254 10.15 18.46 20.98
C GLY A 254 10.92 19.74 21.27
N ASN A 255 12.23 19.69 21.06
CA ASN A 255 13.10 20.86 21.13
C ASN A 255 12.88 21.79 19.94
N THR A 256 12.94 23.10 20.17
CA THR A 256 13.02 24.12 19.11
C THR A 256 14.47 24.47 18.74
N VAL A 257 15.43 24.15 19.63
CA VAL A 257 16.86 24.41 19.43
C VAL A 257 17.63 23.09 19.40
N GLN A 258 18.55 22.92 18.45
CA GLN A 258 19.39 21.72 18.35
C GLN A 258 20.20 21.49 19.65
N GLY A 259 20.25 20.23 20.13
CA GLY A 259 20.95 19.86 21.37
C GLY A 259 20.24 20.23 22.69
N GLN A 260 19.05 20.83 22.64
CA GLN A 260 18.15 20.92 23.79
C GLN A 260 17.45 19.57 24.03
N ASN A 261 17.25 19.19 25.29
CA ASN A 261 16.41 18.02 25.64
C ASN A 261 14.96 18.24 25.17
N PRO A 262 14.38 17.36 24.32
CA PRO A 262 13.06 17.56 23.72
C PRO A 262 11.88 17.48 24.70
N LEU A 263 12.13 17.20 25.98
CA LEU A 263 11.15 17.23 27.07
C LEU A 263 11.36 18.38 28.07
N ASP A 264 12.44 19.17 27.95
CA ASP A 264 12.76 20.27 28.86
C ASP A 264 12.54 21.64 28.21
N GLY A 265 11.45 22.29 28.60
CA GLY A 265 11.08 23.65 28.16
C GLY A 265 11.67 24.79 28.99
N SER A 266 12.57 24.52 29.96
CA SER A 266 13.04 25.52 30.92
C SER A 266 13.94 26.61 30.33
N ARG A 267 14.79 26.25 29.36
CA ARG A 267 15.75 27.17 28.71
C ARG A 267 15.21 27.81 27.43
N TYR A 268 14.47 27.04 26.63
CA TYR A 268 13.77 27.50 25.42
C TYR A 268 12.41 26.80 25.37
N PRO A 269 11.34 27.43 24.85
CA PRO A 269 10.04 26.79 24.73
C PRO A 269 10.10 25.45 23.97
N LEU A 270 9.33 24.46 24.40
CA LEU A 270 9.10 23.26 23.58
C LEU A 270 8.21 23.59 22.38
N ALA A 271 8.44 22.87 21.29
CA ALA A 271 7.80 23.10 19.99
C ALA A 271 6.29 22.82 20.01
N LYS A 272 5.53 23.63 19.26
CA LYS A 272 4.06 23.60 19.21
C LYS A 272 3.54 23.68 17.76
N LEU A 273 2.31 23.21 17.57
CA LEU A 273 1.58 23.29 16.30
C LEU A 273 1.40 24.72 15.76
N THR A 274 1.45 25.72 16.64
CA THR A 274 1.38 27.15 16.31
C THR A 274 2.69 27.75 15.81
N ASP A 275 3.80 27.04 15.93
CA ASP A 275 5.12 27.59 15.63
C ASP A 275 5.31 27.76 14.12
N THR A 276 6.12 28.73 13.74
CA THR A 276 6.30 29.16 12.35
C THR A 276 7.32 28.29 11.62
N LEU A 277 6.90 27.69 10.50
CA LEU A 277 7.77 27.05 9.51
C LEU A 277 8.16 28.09 8.45
N PRO A 278 9.44 28.48 8.36
CA PRO A 278 9.87 29.48 7.40
C PRO A 278 9.93 28.90 5.98
N THR A 279 9.28 29.60 5.05
CA THR A 279 9.28 29.33 3.60
C THR A 279 10.56 29.84 2.92
N GLN A 280 11.35 30.67 3.63
CA GLN A 280 12.69 31.13 3.21
C GLN A 280 12.73 31.78 1.82
N GLY A 281 11.64 32.45 1.44
CA GLY A 281 11.49 33.15 0.16
C GLY A 281 11.21 32.27 -1.05
N ILE A 282 11.08 30.93 -0.89
CA ILE A 282 10.74 30.04 -2.01
C ILE A 282 9.37 30.42 -2.58
N ARG A 283 9.31 30.60 -3.90
CA ARG A 283 8.16 31.14 -4.66
C ARG A 283 7.63 32.51 -4.19
N GLY A 284 8.35 33.22 -3.31
CA GLY A 284 7.86 34.43 -2.65
C GLY A 284 6.64 34.21 -1.74
N LEU A 285 6.37 32.97 -1.35
CA LEU A 285 5.24 32.61 -0.49
C LEU A 285 5.54 32.97 0.98
N PRO A 286 4.51 33.31 1.79
CA PRO A 286 4.68 33.60 3.21
C PRO A 286 5.07 32.33 3.99
N ASP A 287 5.59 32.55 5.19
CA ASP A 287 5.79 31.49 6.18
C ASP A 287 4.44 30.93 6.65
N ILE A 288 4.44 29.67 7.11
CA ILE A 288 3.24 28.95 7.55
C ILE A 288 3.42 28.42 8.98
N THR A 289 2.41 27.77 9.55
CA THR A 289 2.48 27.11 10.87
C THR A 289 2.73 25.61 10.75
N VAL A 290 3.25 24.95 11.79
CA VAL A 290 3.34 23.48 11.82
C VAL A 290 1.97 22.81 11.61
N ALA A 291 0.90 23.37 12.17
CA ALA A 291 -0.48 22.94 11.94
C ALA A 291 -0.90 22.92 10.44
N ASP A 292 -0.28 23.78 9.61
CA ASP A 292 -0.54 23.85 8.15
C ASP A 292 -0.01 22.66 7.38
N VAL A 293 0.83 21.82 7.98
CA VAL A 293 1.41 20.63 7.32
C VAL A 293 1.16 19.31 8.06
N MET A 294 0.52 19.31 9.22
CA MET A 294 0.23 18.04 9.93
C MET A 294 -0.70 17.12 9.14
N ASP A 295 -1.67 17.65 8.38
CA ASP A 295 -2.62 16.88 7.59
C ASP A 295 -2.37 17.01 6.08
N THR A 296 -1.84 15.94 5.47
CA THR A 296 -1.61 15.82 4.02
C THR A 296 -2.87 16.01 3.17
N THR A 297 -4.06 15.70 3.71
CA THR A 297 -5.35 15.77 3.02
C THR A 297 -6.04 17.13 3.11
N SER A 298 -5.45 18.07 3.87
CA SER A 298 -5.89 19.46 3.92
C SER A 298 -5.84 20.14 2.55
N ASP A 299 -6.65 21.17 2.38
CA ASP A 299 -6.63 22.14 1.29
C ASP A 299 -5.23 22.69 0.96
N LYS A 300 -4.38 22.90 1.98
CA LYS A 300 -3.03 23.45 1.83
C LYS A 300 -2.04 22.51 1.16
N LEU A 301 -2.00 21.25 1.57
CA LEU A 301 -1.05 20.27 1.06
C LEU A 301 -1.60 19.47 -0.12
N CYS A 302 -2.89 19.15 -0.07
CA CYS A 302 -3.64 18.52 -1.16
C CYS A 302 -2.95 17.28 -1.78
N TYR A 303 -2.48 16.35 -0.94
CA TYR A 303 -1.98 15.06 -1.45
C TYR A 303 -2.44 13.87 -0.63
N VAL A 304 -2.59 12.75 -1.33
CA VAL A 304 -2.88 11.46 -0.73
C VAL A 304 -1.69 10.54 -0.96
N ARG A 305 -1.36 9.80 0.10
CA ARG A 305 -0.60 8.55 -0.02
C ARG A 305 -1.24 7.64 -1.05
N THR A 306 -0.53 6.63 -1.50
CA THR A 306 -1.09 5.49 -2.26
C THR A 306 -1.95 4.59 -1.35
N THR A 307 -3.01 5.18 -0.83
CA THR A 307 -4.27 4.60 -0.35
C THR A 307 -5.32 5.35 -1.16
N LEU A 308 -5.98 4.65 -2.09
CA LEU A 308 -6.76 5.26 -3.19
C LEU A 308 -7.69 6.39 -2.73
N PHE A 309 -7.49 7.59 -3.31
CA PHE A 309 -8.41 8.73 -3.19
C PHE A 309 -8.32 9.68 -4.39
N ILE A 310 -8.39 9.15 -5.61
CA ILE A 310 -8.78 9.92 -6.80
C ILE A 310 -9.91 9.18 -7.52
N TYR A 311 -11.13 9.70 -7.40
CA TYR A 311 -11.90 10.24 -8.54
C TYR A 311 -13.26 10.81 -8.06
N THR A 312 -13.33 12.13 -7.86
CA THR A 312 -14.54 12.94 -8.12
C THR A 312 -14.25 14.42 -7.86
N ILE A 313 -14.04 15.20 -8.93
CA ILE A 313 -14.36 16.63 -9.15
C ILE A 313 -13.71 17.06 -10.49
N PHE A 314 -14.26 18.09 -11.14
CA PHE A 314 -13.88 18.61 -12.48
C PHE A 314 -14.16 17.73 -13.72
N ILE A 315 -15.45 17.51 -14.01
CA ILE A 315 -16.02 18.08 -15.26
C ILE A 315 -17.39 18.69 -14.90
N TYR A 316 -17.50 20.03 -14.90
CA TYR A 316 -18.75 20.78 -15.16
C TYR A 316 -18.44 22.27 -15.30
N THR A 317 -17.99 22.68 -16.49
CA THR A 317 -17.75 24.08 -16.85
C THR A 317 -18.58 24.46 -18.08
N SER A 318 -19.84 24.84 -17.86
CA SER A 318 -20.55 25.84 -18.69
C SER A 318 -21.87 26.27 -18.04
N THR A 319 -22.07 27.58 -17.92
CA THR A 319 -23.34 28.35 -17.97
C THR A 319 -24.63 27.62 -17.53
N MET A 320 -25.36 28.09 -16.51
CA MET A 320 -26.14 29.34 -16.55
C MET A 320 -26.44 29.93 -15.15
N LYS A 321 -27.15 31.07 -15.09
CA LYS A 321 -27.49 31.83 -13.87
C LYS A 321 -28.94 31.59 -13.40
N LEU A 322 -29.20 32.11 -12.19
CA LEU A 322 -30.48 32.63 -11.66
C LEU A 322 -31.40 31.71 -10.82
N PHE A 323 -32.08 32.43 -9.91
CA PHE A 323 -33.13 32.04 -8.95
C PHE A 323 -32.78 31.07 -7.81
N ALA A 324 -32.55 31.68 -6.64
CA ALA A 324 -32.66 31.02 -5.35
C ALA A 324 -34.13 30.85 -4.94
N ALA A 325 -34.50 29.66 -4.51
CA ALA A 325 -35.71 29.36 -3.75
C ALA A 325 -35.49 28.09 -2.92
N LEU A 326 -36.24 27.94 -1.82
CA LEU A 326 -36.39 26.69 -1.06
C LEU A 326 -35.13 26.12 -0.35
N LEU A 327 -34.68 26.81 0.70
CA LEU A 327 -34.54 26.09 1.98
C LEU A 327 -35.98 25.79 2.46
N PRO A 328 -36.32 24.57 2.94
CA PRO A 328 -35.49 23.79 3.85
C PRO A 328 -35.46 22.26 3.60
N PHE A 329 -34.36 21.72 3.07
CA PHE A 329 -34.06 20.27 3.17
C PHE A 329 -32.57 19.94 3.41
N ALA A 330 -31.80 20.91 3.93
CA ALA A 330 -30.36 20.78 4.17
C ALA A 330 -29.96 20.14 5.52
N ALA A 331 -30.94 19.73 6.35
CA ALA A 331 -30.70 19.26 7.72
C ALA A 331 -30.48 17.73 7.86
N VAL A 332 -30.63 16.95 6.79
CA VAL A 332 -30.55 15.47 6.84
C VAL A 332 -29.21 14.94 6.29
N VAL A 333 -28.55 15.67 5.38
CA VAL A 333 -27.38 15.15 4.63
C VAL A 333 -26.06 15.29 5.39
N MET A 334 -25.94 16.22 6.35
CA MET A 334 -24.73 16.39 7.17
C MET A 334 -24.64 15.42 8.38
N ALA A 335 -25.59 14.50 8.54
CA ALA A 335 -25.64 13.56 9.67
C ALA A 335 -24.89 12.23 9.44
N ASP A 336 -24.47 11.92 8.21
CA ASP A 336 -23.91 10.59 7.86
C ASP A 336 -22.38 10.53 7.77
N PHE A 337 -21.69 11.64 7.44
CA PHE A 337 -20.22 11.66 7.43
C PHE A 337 -19.59 11.52 8.84
N GLY A 338 -20.38 11.65 9.91
CA GLY A 338 -19.96 11.30 11.27
C GLY A 338 -20.01 9.80 11.60
N LYS A 339 -20.66 8.96 10.77
CA LYS A 339 -20.95 7.56 11.12
C LYS A 339 -19.87 6.54 10.74
N ARG A 340 -18.85 6.92 9.96
CA ARG A 340 -17.75 6.00 9.60
C ARG A 340 -16.87 5.58 10.79
N GLN A 341 -17.12 6.12 11.99
CA GLN A 341 -16.38 5.84 13.22
C GLN A 341 -17.16 5.05 14.29
N GLN A 342 -18.32 4.45 13.98
CA GLN A 342 -19.09 3.64 14.93
C GLN A 342 -19.37 2.17 14.53
N GLN A 343 -18.99 1.72 13.32
CA GLN A 343 -19.17 0.31 12.88
C GLN A 343 -18.00 -0.31 12.10
N GLY A 344 -16.93 0.45 11.79
CA GLY A 344 -15.69 -0.13 11.26
C GLY A 344 -14.92 -0.90 12.34
N CYS A 345 -14.19 -1.95 11.96
CA CYS A 345 -13.55 -2.80 12.97
C CYS A 345 -12.31 -2.15 13.62
N THR A 346 -12.12 -2.42 14.92
CA THR A 346 -10.95 -1.95 15.67
C THR A 346 -9.78 -2.89 15.44
N ASN A 347 -8.70 -2.39 14.82
CA ASN A 347 -7.49 -3.14 14.45
C ASN A 347 -7.70 -4.26 13.41
N PRO A 348 -7.98 -3.92 12.13
CA PRO A 348 -8.05 -4.90 11.05
C PRO A 348 -6.72 -5.61 10.81
N GLU A 349 -6.80 -6.92 10.60
CA GLU A 349 -5.68 -7.76 10.18
C GLU A 349 -5.05 -7.23 8.88
N VAL A 350 -3.71 -7.26 8.78
CA VAL A 350 -3.01 -6.90 7.54
C VAL A 350 -2.64 -8.17 6.79
N ARG A 351 -3.24 -8.34 5.61
CA ARG A 351 -2.88 -9.38 4.63
C ARG A 351 -1.68 -8.91 3.81
N VAL A 352 -0.68 -9.77 3.57
CA VAL A 352 0.63 -9.36 3.03
C VAL A 352 1.04 -10.12 1.77
N GLU A 353 1.90 -9.53 0.94
CA GLU A 353 2.40 -10.22 -0.25
C GLU A 353 3.33 -11.38 0.15
N TRP A 354 3.19 -12.56 -0.47
CA TRP A 354 3.93 -13.78 -0.09
C TRP A 354 5.44 -13.56 0.07
N ARG A 355 6.05 -12.78 -0.82
CA ARG A 355 7.50 -12.51 -0.82
C ARG A 355 7.96 -11.70 0.41
N SER A 356 7.05 -11.01 1.10
CA SER A 356 7.37 -10.27 2.34
C SER A 356 7.43 -11.16 3.59
N LEU A 357 6.94 -12.41 3.53
CA LEU A 357 7.06 -13.34 4.64
C LEU A 357 8.51 -13.79 4.84
N THR A 358 8.94 -13.82 6.10
CA THR A 358 10.19 -14.48 6.50
C THR A 358 10.06 -16.00 6.37
N GLN A 359 11.16 -16.73 6.14
CA GLN A 359 11.11 -18.19 5.96
C GLN A 359 10.34 -18.91 7.09
N PRO A 360 10.53 -18.62 8.40
CA PRO A 360 9.75 -19.28 9.47
C PRO A 360 8.24 -19.02 9.39
N GLN A 361 7.80 -17.89 8.82
CA GLN A 361 6.38 -17.62 8.58
C GLN A 361 5.85 -18.41 7.37
N ARG A 362 6.68 -18.66 6.35
CA ARG A 362 6.35 -19.54 5.22
C ARG A 362 6.27 -21.00 5.70
N ASP A 363 7.27 -21.46 6.45
CA ASP A 363 7.31 -22.80 7.07
C ASP A 363 6.08 -23.04 7.96
N SER A 364 5.73 -22.06 8.81
CA SER A 364 4.54 -22.09 9.66
C SER A 364 3.24 -22.13 8.84
N TYR A 365 3.15 -21.38 7.73
CA TYR A 365 1.99 -21.44 6.82
C TYR A 365 1.85 -22.85 6.23
N HIS A 366 2.92 -23.42 5.68
CA HIS A 366 2.89 -24.75 5.08
C HIS A 366 2.57 -25.85 6.11
N ALA A 367 3.14 -25.76 7.32
CA ALA A 367 2.82 -26.68 8.43
C ALA A 367 1.34 -26.60 8.84
N ALA A 368 0.78 -25.39 8.94
CA ALA A 368 -0.63 -25.20 9.26
C ALA A 368 -1.56 -25.71 8.15
N VAL A 369 -1.19 -25.55 6.87
CA VAL A 369 -1.95 -26.14 5.75
C VAL A 369 -1.96 -27.67 5.83
N LYS A 370 -0.82 -28.32 6.14
CA LYS A 370 -0.77 -29.78 6.34
C LYS A 370 -1.60 -30.23 7.54
N CYS A 371 -1.60 -29.45 8.62
CA CYS A 371 -2.46 -29.70 9.78
C CYS A 371 -3.96 -29.70 9.41
N LEU A 372 -4.42 -28.95 8.40
CA LEU A 372 -5.83 -29.03 7.96
C LEU A 372 -6.21 -30.42 7.39
N GLN A 373 -5.25 -31.24 6.95
CA GLN A 373 -5.50 -32.64 6.57
C GLN A 373 -5.76 -33.55 7.77
N THR A 374 -5.41 -33.14 9.00
CA THR A 374 -5.64 -33.93 10.23
C THR A 374 -6.88 -33.47 11.02
N LYS A 375 -7.46 -32.31 10.67
CA LYS A 375 -8.70 -31.79 11.26
C LYS A 375 -9.92 -32.43 10.59
N PRO A 376 -11.02 -32.72 11.31
CA PRO A 376 -12.23 -33.28 10.71
C PRO A 376 -12.97 -32.27 9.83
N GLY A 377 -13.41 -32.69 8.65
CA GLY A 377 -14.09 -31.86 7.66
C GLY A 377 -15.58 -31.64 7.88
N GLY A 378 -16.19 -32.13 8.96
CA GLY A 378 -17.61 -31.94 9.29
C GLY A 378 -18.45 -33.22 9.17
N VAL A 379 -19.73 -33.07 8.79
CA VAL A 379 -20.79 -34.09 8.98
C VAL A 379 -20.76 -35.23 7.94
N VAL A 380 -19.99 -35.11 6.86
CA VAL A 380 -19.78 -36.20 5.89
C VAL A 380 -18.56 -37.01 6.32
N ASP A 381 -18.77 -38.28 6.63
CA ASP A 381 -17.75 -39.18 7.19
C ASP A 381 -16.45 -39.23 6.37
N GLY A 382 -15.31 -39.21 7.08
CA GLY A 382 -13.99 -39.53 6.53
C GLY A 382 -13.21 -38.38 5.86
N GLN A 383 -13.84 -37.24 5.53
CA GLN A 383 -13.12 -36.13 4.90
C GLN A 383 -12.35 -35.25 5.91
N SER A 384 -11.17 -34.77 5.51
CA SER A 384 -10.44 -33.75 6.28
C SER A 384 -11.00 -32.35 6.07
N LEU A 385 -10.62 -31.41 6.95
CA LEU A 385 -10.94 -30.00 6.78
C LEU A 385 -10.24 -29.39 5.57
N PHE A 386 -9.11 -29.95 5.13
CA PHE A 386 -8.48 -29.59 3.86
C PHE A 386 -9.38 -29.97 2.67
N ASP A 387 -9.82 -31.24 2.59
CA ASP A 387 -10.70 -31.74 1.51
C ASP A 387 -12.05 -31.00 1.46
N ARG A 388 -12.56 -30.56 2.62
CA ARG A 388 -13.84 -29.82 2.76
C ARG A 388 -13.87 -28.55 1.91
N PHE A 389 -12.78 -27.79 1.82
CA PHE A 389 -12.75 -26.60 0.94
C PHE A 389 -12.96 -27.01 -0.52
N SER A 390 -12.18 -27.98 -1.02
CA SER A 390 -12.26 -28.45 -2.39
C SER A 390 -13.62 -29.06 -2.73
N LYS A 391 -14.22 -29.83 -1.81
CA LYS A 391 -15.57 -30.36 -2.01
C LYS A 391 -16.62 -29.26 -2.08
N ASN A 392 -16.62 -28.29 -1.17
CA ASN A 392 -17.62 -27.23 -1.19
C ASN A 392 -17.52 -26.36 -2.46
N HIS A 393 -16.30 -26.10 -2.93
CA HIS A 393 -16.07 -25.39 -4.19
C HIS A 393 -16.60 -26.16 -5.42
N VAL A 394 -16.47 -27.50 -5.45
CA VAL A 394 -17.12 -28.34 -6.49
C VAL A 394 -18.64 -28.35 -6.35
N ASP A 395 -19.16 -28.62 -5.16
CA ASP A 395 -20.60 -28.75 -4.91
C ASP A 395 -21.36 -27.46 -5.24
N MET A 396 -20.72 -26.30 -5.06
CA MET A 396 -21.31 -24.98 -5.30
C MET A 396 -20.87 -24.33 -6.62
N PHE A 397 -20.03 -24.98 -7.44
CA PHE A 397 -19.34 -24.36 -8.59
C PHE A 397 -20.27 -23.56 -9.51
N GLY A 398 -21.42 -24.15 -9.88
CA GLY A 398 -22.42 -23.55 -10.78
C GLY A 398 -23.25 -22.40 -10.19
N SER A 399 -23.15 -22.15 -8.89
CA SER A 399 -23.78 -21.01 -8.18
C SER A 399 -22.78 -19.98 -7.67
N ILE A 400 -21.48 -20.16 -7.93
CA ILE A 400 -20.40 -19.25 -7.46
C ILE A 400 -19.47 -18.77 -8.59
N HIS A 401 -19.50 -19.37 -9.78
CA HIS A 401 -18.73 -18.91 -10.95
C HIS A 401 -19.62 -18.34 -12.06
N TYR A 402 -19.11 -17.37 -12.80
CA TYR A 402 -19.78 -16.66 -13.90
C TYR A 402 -21.12 -16.02 -13.48
N VAL A 403 -21.21 -15.61 -12.21
CA VAL A 403 -22.36 -15.01 -11.53
C VAL A 403 -21.91 -13.93 -10.56
N ALA A 404 -22.79 -13.00 -10.19
CA ALA A 404 -22.48 -11.91 -9.26
C ALA A 404 -21.98 -12.39 -7.88
N ALA A 405 -22.29 -13.62 -7.46
CA ALA A 405 -21.83 -14.20 -6.20
C ALA A 405 -20.30 -14.42 -6.13
N PHE A 406 -19.61 -14.53 -7.28
CA PHE A 406 -18.20 -14.94 -7.38
C PHE A 406 -17.27 -14.25 -6.39
N LEU A 407 -17.18 -12.92 -6.43
CA LEU A 407 -16.25 -12.16 -5.59
C LEU A 407 -16.63 -12.22 -4.10
N ALA A 408 -17.93 -12.20 -3.78
CA ALA A 408 -18.42 -12.25 -2.40
C ALA A 408 -18.18 -13.63 -1.75
N TRP A 409 -18.45 -14.71 -2.50
CA TRP A 409 -18.25 -16.08 -2.04
C TRP A 409 -16.76 -16.38 -1.80
N HIS A 410 -15.89 -16.08 -2.78
CA HIS A 410 -14.46 -16.32 -2.66
C HIS A 410 -13.78 -15.44 -1.59
N ARG A 411 -14.28 -14.23 -1.36
CA ARG A 411 -13.91 -13.39 -0.21
C ARG A 411 -14.20 -14.10 1.12
N TYR A 412 -15.43 -14.60 1.31
CA TYR A 412 -15.81 -15.23 2.59
C TYR A 412 -15.14 -16.61 2.78
N PHE A 413 -15.01 -17.39 1.72
CA PHE A 413 -14.30 -18.67 1.70
C PHE A 413 -12.81 -18.53 2.05
N SER A 414 -12.13 -17.51 1.50
CA SER A 414 -10.72 -17.24 1.81
C SER A 414 -10.53 -16.62 3.20
N PHE A 415 -11.50 -15.84 3.69
CA PHE A 415 -11.57 -15.46 5.11
C PHE A 415 -11.71 -16.69 6.02
N ALA A 416 -12.63 -17.61 5.71
CA ALA A 416 -12.82 -18.83 6.51
C ALA A 416 -11.55 -19.68 6.59
N ARG A 417 -10.83 -19.84 5.46
CA ARG A 417 -9.50 -20.48 5.43
C ARG A 417 -8.52 -19.84 6.40
N SER A 418 -8.40 -18.52 6.40
CA SER A 418 -7.45 -17.82 7.28
C SER A 418 -7.87 -17.72 8.74
N ARG A 419 -9.12 -18.06 9.07
CA ARG A 419 -9.59 -18.28 10.44
C ARG A 419 -9.23 -19.69 10.91
N VAL A 420 -9.56 -20.75 10.16
CA VAL A 420 -9.25 -22.14 10.58
C VAL A 420 -7.75 -22.48 10.58
N MET A 421 -6.91 -21.74 9.87
CA MET A 421 -5.45 -21.92 9.98
C MET A 421 -4.91 -21.57 11.37
N LYS A 422 -5.61 -20.76 12.16
CA LYS A 422 -5.23 -20.44 13.55
C LYS A 422 -5.43 -21.65 14.48
N ASP A 423 -6.44 -22.48 14.21
CA ASP A 423 -6.63 -23.77 14.91
C ASP A 423 -5.50 -24.78 14.59
N CYS A 424 -4.66 -24.47 13.62
CA CYS A 424 -3.45 -25.19 13.24
C CYS A 424 -2.15 -24.44 13.60
N GLY A 425 -2.22 -23.41 14.45
CA GLY A 425 -1.05 -22.70 14.98
C GLY A 425 -0.44 -21.66 14.04
N TYR A 426 -1.18 -21.18 13.03
CA TYR A 426 -0.71 -20.09 12.17
C TYR A 426 -1.04 -18.70 12.75
N ASP A 427 -0.07 -18.11 13.44
CA ASP A 427 -0.13 -16.73 13.93
C ASP A 427 0.49 -15.70 12.95
N GLY A 428 0.81 -16.12 11.73
CA GLY A 428 1.31 -15.23 10.68
C GLY A 428 0.21 -14.36 10.03
N PRO A 429 0.59 -13.26 9.35
CA PRO A 429 -0.36 -12.45 8.58
C PRO A 429 -0.83 -13.21 7.33
N THR A 430 -2.14 -13.26 7.07
CA THR A 430 -2.70 -14.00 5.91
C THR A 430 -2.09 -13.51 4.59
N PRO A 431 -1.37 -14.35 3.83
CA PRO A 431 -0.68 -13.90 2.62
C PRO A 431 -1.57 -13.90 1.35
N TYR A 432 -1.16 -13.14 0.35
CA TYR A 432 -1.63 -13.21 -1.04
C TYR A 432 -0.45 -13.28 -2.02
N TRP A 433 -0.72 -13.69 -3.27
CA TRP A 433 0.28 -13.71 -4.32
C TRP A 433 -0.01 -12.67 -5.40
N ASP A 434 0.87 -11.67 -5.49
CA ASP A 434 0.83 -10.71 -6.57
C ASP A 434 1.52 -11.28 -7.82
N TRP A 435 0.72 -12.00 -8.62
CA TRP A 435 1.09 -12.57 -9.92
C TRP A 435 1.36 -11.51 -10.99
N THR A 436 0.97 -10.24 -10.81
CA THR A 436 1.27 -9.18 -11.80
C THR A 436 2.79 -8.94 -11.95
N LYS A 437 3.57 -9.41 -10.97
CA LYS A 437 5.04 -9.34 -10.91
C LYS A 437 5.74 -10.49 -11.65
N ASP A 438 5.02 -11.56 -12.00
CA ASP A 438 5.60 -12.79 -12.60
C ASP A 438 5.17 -12.99 -14.07
N VAL A 439 4.48 -12.00 -14.65
CA VAL A 439 3.78 -12.06 -15.95
C VAL A 439 4.64 -12.47 -17.14
N ASP A 440 5.96 -12.29 -17.08
CA ASP A 440 6.87 -12.68 -18.17
C ASP A 440 7.16 -14.19 -18.19
N ASN A 441 7.04 -14.87 -17.03
CA ASN A 441 7.15 -16.32 -16.89
C ASN A 441 6.63 -16.77 -15.51
N MET A 442 5.34 -17.07 -15.40
CA MET A 442 4.71 -17.37 -14.11
C MET A 442 5.31 -18.61 -13.42
N ALA A 443 5.75 -19.60 -14.21
CA ALA A 443 6.42 -20.82 -13.75
C ALA A 443 7.81 -20.59 -13.10
N GLN A 444 8.37 -19.38 -13.18
CA GLN A 444 9.63 -18.98 -12.53
C GLN A 444 9.44 -18.04 -11.32
N SER A 445 8.20 -17.81 -10.87
CA SER A 445 7.92 -17.04 -9.66
C SER A 445 8.55 -17.69 -8.42
N GLU A 446 9.00 -16.86 -7.45
CA GLU A 446 9.44 -17.35 -6.13
C GLU A 446 8.34 -18.15 -5.41
N ILE A 447 7.05 -17.98 -5.77
CA ILE A 447 6.00 -18.80 -5.17
C ILE A 447 6.02 -20.28 -5.62
N PHE A 448 6.77 -20.63 -6.67
CA PHE A 448 7.01 -22.01 -7.10
C PHE A 448 8.39 -22.55 -6.70
N ASP A 449 9.17 -21.78 -5.92
CA ASP A 449 10.44 -22.23 -5.34
C ASP A 449 10.18 -23.37 -4.32
N PRO A 450 10.98 -24.45 -4.32
CA PRO A 450 10.76 -25.60 -3.44
C PRO A 450 11.12 -25.37 -1.96
N ILE A 451 11.80 -24.28 -1.61
CA ILE A 451 12.13 -23.93 -0.23
C ILE A 451 11.27 -22.74 0.23
N LYS A 452 11.12 -21.74 -0.64
CA LYS A 452 10.47 -20.47 -0.36
C LYS A 452 8.99 -20.40 -0.77
N GLY A 453 8.45 -21.46 -1.36
CA GLY A 453 7.15 -21.46 -2.02
C GLY A 453 6.46 -22.83 -2.03
N PHE A 454 5.68 -23.09 -3.06
CA PHE A 454 4.65 -24.13 -3.13
C PHE A 454 5.10 -25.37 -3.93
N GLY A 455 6.40 -25.50 -4.22
CA GLY A 455 6.93 -26.48 -5.19
C GLY A 455 6.68 -26.05 -6.64
N GLY A 456 7.39 -26.69 -7.57
CA GLY A 456 7.46 -26.30 -8.97
C GLY A 456 6.34 -26.83 -9.86
N ASN A 457 6.70 -27.04 -11.13
CA ASN A 457 5.88 -27.73 -12.12
C ASN A 457 5.81 -29.25 -11.84
N GLY A 458 4.80 -29.92 -12.38
CA GLY A 458 4.72 -31.37 -12.38
C GLY A 458 5.75 -32.04 -13.29
N ASN A 459 6.15 -33.28 -12.94
CA ASN A 459 6.91 -34.12 -13.86
C ASN A 459 5.94 -34.87 -14.79
N THR A 460 5.99 -34.57 -16.09
CA THR A 460 5.14 -35.22 -17.12
C THR A 460 5.34 -36.73 -17.20
N SER A 461 6.53 -37.23 -16.86
CA SER A 461 6.82 -38.68 -16.79
C SER A 461 6.26 -39.36 -15.54
N GLN A 462 5.65 -38.60 -14.63
CA GLN A 462 5.04 -39.06 -13.38
C GLN A 462 3.62 -38.47 -13.24
N ASN A 463 2.83 -38.48 -14.32
CA ASN A 463 1.45 -37.97 -14.36
C ASN A 463 1.31 -36.55 -13.75
N ASN A 464 2.21 -35.64 -14.15
CA ASN A 464 2.27 -34.25 -13.71
C ASN A 464 2.36 -34.04 -12.19
N CYS A 465 2.76 -35.05 -11.42
CA CYS A 465 2.98 -34.90 -9.98
C CYS A 465 4.08 -33.86 -9.68
N VAL A 466 3.79 -32.89 -8.79
CA VAL A 466 4.79 -31.98 -8.21
C VAL A 466 5.78 -32.79 -7.38
N GLN A 467 7.09 -32.72 -7.71
CA GLN A 467 8.13 -33.57 -7.13
C GLN A 467 8.86 -32.95 -5.92
N ASP A 468 8.76 -31.64 -5.76
CA ASP A 468 9.55 -30.85 -4.81
C ASP A 468 8.68 -29.95 -3.91
N GLY A 469 9.34 -29.29 -2.97
CA GLY A 469 8.69 -28.38 -2.02
C GLY A 469 7.64 -29.02 -1.10
N PRO A 470 6.90 -28.19 -0.35
CA PRO A 470 6.09 -28.64 0.76
C PRO A 470 4.92 -29.55 0.37
N TYR A 471 4.44 -29.51 -0.88
CA TYR A 471 3.26 -30.24 -1.35
C TYR A 471 3.58 -31.43 -2.28
N SER A 472 4.83 -31.87 -2.29
CA SER A 472 5.24 -33.11 -2.97
C SER A 472 5.01 -34.37 -2.10
N PRO A 473 4.92 -35.56 -2.71
CA PRO A 473 4.89 -36.84 -1.98
C PRO A 473 6.09 -37.03 -1.04
N ASN A 474 7.27 -36.56 -1.46
CA ASN A 474 8.51 -36.57 -0.66
C ASN A 474 8.39 -35.78 0.65
N SER A 475 7.49 -34.79 0.69
CA SER A 475 7.18 -33.97 1.86
C SER A 475 6.02 -34.52 2.70
N ASN A 476 5.65 -35.80 2.53
CA ASN A 476 4.48 -36.45 3.14
C ASN A 476 3.16 -35.69 2.88
N PHE A 477 2.99 -35.19 1.65
CA PHE A 477 1.74 -34.56 1.21
C PHE A 477 1.13 -35.35 0.04
N THR A 478 -0.11 -35.79 0.24
CA THR A 478 -0.92 -36.53 -0.73
C THR A 478 -2.33 -35.98 -0.64
N LEU A 479 -2.99 -35.77 -1.77
CA LEU A 479 -4.41 -35.43 -1.84
C LEU A 479 -5.24 -36.68 -1.55
N THR A 480 -6.27 -36.53 -0.71
CA THR A 480 -7.17 -37.62 -0.30
C THR A 480 -8.52 -37.59 -1.01
N TRP A 481 -8.84 -36.47 -1.67
CA TRP A 481 -10.08 -36.22 -2.39
C TRP A 481 -9.81 -35.37 -3.65
N PRO A 482 -10.51 -35.57 -4.78
CA PRO A 482 -11.58 -36.55 -5.02
C PRO A 482 -11.09 -38.01 -5.11
N GLN A 483 -9.79 -38.21 -5.28
CA GLN A 483 -9.13 -39.52 -5.26
C GLN A 483 -7.77 -39.40 -4.57
N SER A 484 -7.17 -40.53 -4.17
CA SER A 484 -5.83 -40.54 -3.57
C SER A 484 -4.76 -40.30 -4.65
N GLN A 485 -4.15 -39.11 -4.67
CA GLN A 485 -3.16 -38.73 -5.68
C GLN A 485 -2.13 -37.71 -5.17
N CYS A 486 -1.05 -37.52 -5.93
CA CYS A 486 -0.18 -36.35 -5.78
C CYS A 486 -0.90 -35.06 -6.19
N LEU A 487 -0.41 -33.90 -5.73
CA LEU A 487 -0.75 -32.61 -6.33
C LEU A 487 -0.18 -32.54 -7.75
N GLN A 488 -0.98 -32.11 -8.72
CA GLN A 488 -0.63 -32.03 -10.14
C GLN A 488 -0.64 -30.60 -10.67
N ARG A 489 0.38 -30.25 -11.46
CA ARG A 489 0.52 -28.97 -12.17
C ARG A 489 1.21 -29.19 -13.50
N ASN A 490 0.84 -28.43 -14.53
CA ASN A 490 1.40 -28.58 -15.86
C ASN A 490 1.40 -27.25 -16.62
N PHE A 491 2.36 -26.40 -16.28
CA PHE A 491 2.65 -25.17 -17.02
C PHE A 491 2.94 -25.50 -18.49
N GLN A 492 1.98 -25.21 -19.37
CA GLN A 492 2.07 -25.51 -20.81
C GLN A 492 3.00 -24.53 -21.54
N MET A 493 4.29 -24.58 -21.20
CA MET A 493 5.34 -23.82 -21.88
C MET A 493 5.51 -24.36 -23.31
N GLN A 494 4.86 -23.68 -24.26
CA GLN A 494 4.83 -23.94 -25.71
C GLN A 494 3.89 -25.07 -26.21
N THR A 495 2.64 -24.72 -26.51
CA THR A 495 1.96 -25.20 -27.75
C THR A 495 1.19 -24.05 -28.43
N SER A 496 0.79 -24.24 -29.69
CA SER A 496 0.42 -23.13 -30.60
C SER A 496 -1.08 -23.03 -30.97
N SER A 497 -2.00 -23.68 -30.26
CA SER A 497 -3.43 -23.77 -30.66
C SER A 497 -4.44 -23.14 -29.69
N SER A 498 -5.51 -22.56 -30.27
CA SER A 498 -6.80 -22.19 -29.64
C SER A 498 -6.79 -21.12 -28.53
N SER A 499 -7.98 -20.81 -28.00
CA SER A 499 -8.33 -19.56 -27.31
C SER A 499 -7.93 -19.45 -25.83
N TRP A 500 -7.27 -20.48 -25.29
CA TRP A 500 -6.95 -20.64 -23.86
C TRP A 500 -5.43 -20.81 -23.65
N ARG A 501 -4.65 -19.80 -24.07
CA ARG A 501 -3.17 -19.84 -23.99
C ARG A 501 -2.60 -19.23 -22.70
N PRO A 502 -1.48 -19.77 -22.17
CA PRO A 502 -0.72 -19.21 -21.06
C PRO A 502 0.13 -17.97 -21.44
N ALA A 503 0.56 -17.23 -20.42
CA ALA A 503 1.18 -15.91 -20.47
C ALA A 503 2.67 -15.89 -20.86
N SER A 504 2.96 -16.15 -22.13
CA SER A 504 4.30 -15.95 -22.72
C SER A 504 4.28 -14.97 -23.90
N SER A 505 3.53 -13.87 -23.77
CA SER A 505 3.36 -12.86 -24.83
C SER A 505 3.07 -11.47 -24.24
N PRO A 506 3.47 -10.34 -24.87
CA PRO A 506 3.49 -8.99 -24.24
C PRO A 506 2.14 -8.37 -23.81
N SER A 507 1.03 -9.09 -23.89
CA SER A 507 -0.31 -8.67 -23.49
C SER A 507 -0.99 -9.73 -22.64
N THR A 508 -0.34 -10.11 -21.52
CA THR A 508 -0.84 -11.21 -20.67
C THR A 508 -2.16 -10.83 -20.00
N ARG A 509 -3.10 -11.78 -19.92
CA ARG A 509 -4.44 -11.58 -19.36
C ARG A 509 -4.45 -11.22 -17.87
N HIS A 510 -3.34 -11.45 -17.18
CA HIS A 510 -3.12 -11.09 -15.77
C HIS A 510 -1.99 -10.05 -15.60
N SER A 511 -1.71 -9.26 -16.64
CA SER A 511 -0.78 -8.12 -16.57
C SER A 511 -1.31 -6.96 -15.73
N GLN A 512 -0.39 -6.14 -15.20
CA GLN A 512 -0.73 -4.87 -14.56
C GLN A 512 -1.50 -3.92 -15.52
N ALA A 513 -1.29 -4.03 -16.84
CA ALA A 513 -2.04 -3.29 -17.84
C ALA A 513 -3.52 -3.72 -17.87
N VAL A 514 -3.79 -5.02 -18.02
CA VAL A 514 -5.16 -5.56 -17.98
C VAL A 514 -5.83 -5.28 -16.63
N ILE A 515 -5.08 -5.33 -15.52
CA ILE A 515 -5.59 -4.94 -14.21
C ILE A 515 -5.93 -3.44 -14.10
N ASN A 516 -5.20 -2.55 -14.78
CA ASN A 516 -5.57 -1.15 -14.85
C ASN A 516 -6.88 -0.95 -15.63
N ASP A 517 -7.03 -1.64 -16.76
CA ASP A 517 -8.24 -1.56 -17.60
C ASP A 517 -9.47 -2.11 -16.86
N ILE A 518 -9.37 -3.28 -16.22
CA ILE A 518 -10.44 -3.85 -15.39
C ILE A 518 -10.85 -2.89 -14.26
N ASN A 519 -9.88 -2.25 -13.62
CA ASN A 519 -10.12 -1.28 -12.54
C ASN A 519 -10.82 0.01 -12.99
N ASN A 520 -10.82 0.32 -14.30
CA ASN A 520 -11.49 1.48 -14.87
C ASN A 520 -13.00 1.24 -15.09
N ASN A 521 -13.49 0.00 -14.99
CA ASN A 521 -14.93 -0.27 -14.96
C ASN A 521 -15.57 0.43 -13.75
N ASP A 522 -16.64 1.20 -13.99
CA ASP A 522 -17.33 1.93 -12.92
C ASP A 522 -18.42 1.12 -12.21
N LYS A 523 -18.88 0.03 -12.83
CA LYS A 523 -19.92 -0.84 -12.29
C LYS A 523 -19.42 -2.23 -11.96
N PHE A 524 -19.94 -2.77 -10.85
CA PHE A 524 -19.68 -4.14 -10.41
C PHE A 524 -20.01 -5.16 -11.49
N THR A 525 -21.11 -4.97 -12.23
CA THR A 525 -21.55 -5.81 -13.36
C THR A 525 -20.56 -5.89 -14.52
N ASP A 526 -19.66 -4.92 -14.63
CA ASP A 526 -18.63 -4.84 -15.68
C ASP A 526 -17.25 -5.18 -15.10
N PHE A 527 -17.03 -4.91 -13.81
CA PHE A 527 -15.81 -5.25 -13.06
C PHE A 527 -15.68 -6.74 -12.75
N TRP A 528 -16.68 -7.38 -12.11
CA TRP A 528 -16.57 -8.79 -11.71
C TRP A 528 -16.28 -9.74 -12.88
N PRO A 529 -16.93 -9.63 -14.06
CA PRO A 529 -16.69 -10.59 -15.13
C PRO A 529 -15.36 -10.33 -15.83
N ALA A 530 -14.94 -9.07 -15.94
CA ALA A 530 -13.63 -8.75 -16.52
C ALA A 530 -12.47 -9.23 -15.61
N LEU A 531 -12.70 -9.35 -14.29
CA LEU A 531 -11.76 -9.95 -13.34
C LEU A 531 -11.82 -11.49 -13.33
N GLU A 532 -13.00 -12.10 -13.43
CA GLU A 532 -13.21 -13.55 -13.47
C GLU A 532 -12.75 -14.16 -14.81
N GLU A 533 -13.44 -13.81 -15.91
CA GLU A 533 -13.21 -14.31 -17.28
C GLU A 533 -11.82 -13.91 -17.86
N GLY A 534 -11.09 -13.03 -17.14
CA GLY A 534 -9.80 -12.47 -17.51
C GLY A 534 -8.64 -12.98 -16.63
N PRO A 535 -8.13 -12.20 -15.65
CA PRO A 535 -6.98 -12.58 -14.84
C PRO A 535 -7.15 -13.84 -13.97
N HIS A 536 -8.33 -14.05 -13.38
CA HIS A 536 -8.60 -15.23 -12.55
C HIS A 536 -8.48 -16.51 -13.37
N ASP A 537 -9.31 -16.65 -14.41
CA ASP A 537 -9.29 -17.78 -15.32
C ASP A 537 -7.90 -17.95 -15.96
N SER A 538 -7.19 -16.85 -16.26
CA SER A 538 -5.83 -16.92 -16.82
C SER A 538 -4.82 -17.61 -15.90
N VAL A 539 -4.82 -17.33 -14.59
CA VAL A 539 -3.84 -17.91 -13.66
C VAL A 539 -4.18 -19.37 -13.36
N HIS A 540 -5.48 -19.67 -13.17
CA HIS A 540 -5.97 -21.04 -13.01
C HIS A 540 -5.60 -21.94 -14.21
N ASN A 541 -5.89 -21.50 -15.44
CA ASN A 541 -5.58 -22.27 -16.66
C ASN A 541 -4.07 -22.41 -16.94
N GLU A 542 -3.23 -21.48 -16.49
CA GLU A 542 -1.79 -21.51 -16.77
C GLU A 542 -1.01 -22.45 -15.84
N ILE A 543 -1.42 -22.57 -14.58
CA ILE A 543 -0.88 -23.60 -13.67
C ILE A 543 -1.39 -25.00 -14.08
N ASN A 544 -2.62 -25.04 -14.63
CA ASN A 544 -3.24 -26.21 -15.25
C ASN A 544 -3.51 -27.36 -14.25
N ASP A 545 -3.97 -28.51 -14.76
CA ASP A 545 -4.33 -29.72 -14.03
C ASP A 545 -5.23 -29.46 -12.80
N ASP A 546 -4.77 -29.75 -11.58
CA ASP A 546 -5.57 -29.56 -10.37
C ASP A 546 -6.01 -28.10 -10.20
N MET A 547 -5.16 -27.12 -10.54
CA MET A 547 -5.48 -25.69 -10.45
C MET A 547 -6.45 -25.19 -11.54
N ALA A 548 -6.55 -25.86 -12.69
CA ALA A 548 -7.55 -25.53 -13.71
C ALA A 548 -8.90 -26.25 -13.49
N SER A 549 -8.98 -27.13 -12.49
CA SER A 549 -10.17 -27.93 -12.20
C SER A 549 -11.18 -27.21 -11.29
N SER A 550 -12.43 -27.68 -11.27
CA SER A 550 -13.42 -27.26 -10.28
C SER A 550 -13.07 -27.67 -8.84
N PHE A 551 -12.05 -28.52 -8.61
CA PHE A 551 -11.54 -28.89 -7.30
C PHE A 551 -10.22 -28.18 -6.93
N SER A 552 -9.88 -27.08 -7.62
CA SER A 552 -8.65 -26.29 -7.44
C SER A 552 -8.23 -25.93 -6.00
N PRO A 553 -9.10 -25.82 -4.97
CA PRO A 553 -8.63 -25.68 -3.58
C PRO A 553 -7.83 -26.86 -3.02
N VAL A 554 -7.67 -27.97 -3.76
CA VAL A 554 -6.68 -29.02 -3.44
C VAL A 554 -5.23 -28.52 -3.60
N ASP A 555 -4.98 -27.50 -4.41
CA ASP A 555 -3.73 -26.77 -4.37
C ASP A 555 -3.82 -25.69 -3.28
N ALA A 556 -2.87 -25.72 -2.34
CA ALA A 556 -2.76 -24.70 -1.30
C ALA A 556 -2.51 -23.28 -1.85
N LEU A 557 -2.04 -23.17 -3.10
CA LEU A 557 -1.85 -21.93 -3.85
C LEU A 557 -3.16 -21.25 -4.24
N PHE A 558 -4.28 -21.98 -4.32
CA PHE A 558 -5.62 -21.45 -4.61
C PHE A 558 -5.93 -20.20 -3.78
N PHE A 559 -5.68 -20.29 -2.47
CA PHE A 559 -5.95 -19.19 -1.54
C PHE A 559 -5.00 -18.00 -1.69
N MET A 560 -3.79 -18.21 -2.22
CA MET A 560 -2.88 -17.10 -2.55
C MET A 560 -3.37 -16.32 -3.77
N HIS A 561 -3.85 -17.04 -4.78
CA HIS A 561 -4.48 -16.46 -5.97
C HIS A 561 -5.77 -15.71 -5.61
N HIS A 562 -6.69 -16.38 -4.91
CA HIS A 562 -7.97 -15.80 -4.50
C HIS A 562 -7.84 -14.65 -3.50
N ASN A 563 -6.84 -14.68 -2.61
CA ASN A 563 -6.53 -13.51 -1.78
C ASN A 563 -6.02 -12.31 -2.62
N ASN A 564 -5.45 -12.50 -3.81
CA ASN A 564 -5.11 -11.39 -4.71
C ASN A 564 -6.31 -10.94 -5.57
N VAL A 565 -7.18 -11.86 -6.00
CA VAL A 565 -8.49 -11.51 -6.61
C VAL A 565 -9.32 -10.66 -5.65
N ASP A 566 -9.36 -11.03 -4.36
CA ASP A 566 -10.00 -10.23 -3.31
C ASP A 566 -9.29 -8.89 -3.07
N ARG A 567 -7.94 -8.85 -3.08
CA ARG A 567 -7.18 -7.59 -3.02
C ARG A 567 -7.56 -6.65 -4.16
N LEU A 568 -7.70 -7.18 -5.38
CA LEU A 568 -8.08 -6.41 -6.56
C LEU A 568 -9.52 -5.88 -6.46
N TRP A 569 -10.45 -6.65 -5.90
CA TRP A 569 -11.80 -6.16 -5.60
C TRP A 569 -11.79 -5.10 -4.51
N ALA A 570 -11.08 -5.31 -3.40
CA ALA A 570 -10.94 -4.32 -2.32
C ALA A 570 -10.30 -3.00 -2.82
N LEU A 571 -9.32 -3.08 -3.73
CA LEU A 571 -8.74 -1.92 -4.41
C LEU A 571 -9.74 -1.24 -5.36
N TRP A 572 -10.57 -2.00 -6.10
CA TRP A 572 -11.63 -1.42 -6.93
C TRP A 572 -12.71 -0.70 -6.10
N GLN A 573 -13.10 -1.29 -4.97
CA GLN A 573 -14.04 -0.70 -4.01
C GLN A 573 -13.45 0.57 -3.36
N GLY A 574 -12.18 0.52 -2.97
CA GLY A 574 -11.45 1.65 -2.38
C GLY A 574 -11.27 2.88 -3.29
N ARG A 575 -11.67 2.82 -4.58
CA ARG A 575 -11.65 3.99 -5.47
C ARG A 575 -12.82 4.95 -5.24
N ASN A 576 -13.95 4.45 -4.76
CA ASN A 576 -15.20 5.21 -4.63
C ASN A 576 -16.11 4.52 -3.60
N ASP A 577 -16.44 5.19 -2.49
CA ASP A 577 -17.24 4.63 -1.40
C ASP A 577 -18.62 4.08 -1.83
N GLN A 578 -19.19 4.52 -2.95
CA GLN A 578 -20.43 3.95 -3.47
C GLN A 578 -20.26 2.53 -4.02
N ARG A 579 -19.04 2.11 -4.38
CA ARG A 579 -18.70 0.74 -4.82
C ARG A 579 -18.77 -0.29 -3.68
N LEU A 580 -18.91 0.14 -2.42
CA LEU A 580 -19.33 -0.72 -1.29
C LEU A 580 -20.83 -1.02 -1.30
N LYS A 581 -21.62 -0.37 -2.16
CA LYS A 581 -23.07 -0.58 -2.36
C LYS A 581 -23.43 -0.95 -3.80
N ASP A 582 -22.46 -0.88 -4.72
CA ASP A 582 -22.63 -1.27 -6.10
C ASP A 582 -22.41 -2.79 -6.21
N TYR A 583 -23.50 -3.53 -6.27
CA TYR A 583 -23.53 -4.99 -6.39
C TYR A 583 -24.77 -5.40 -7.19
N GLY A 584 -24.62 -6.42 -8.02
CA GLY A 584 -25.70 -6.95 -8.85
C GLY A 584 -25.18 -7.71 -10.07
N GLY A 585 -26.11 -8.21 -10.87
CA GLY A 585 -25.81 -9.08 -12.02
C GLY A 585 -26.71 -10.30 -12.03
N ASN A 586 -26.33 -11.31 -12.80
CA ASN A 586 -27.01 -12.60 -12.81
C ASN A 586 -26.75 -13.42 -11.54
N THR A 587 -27.78 -14.14 -11.09
CA THR A 587 -27.74 -15.11 -9.98
C THR A 587 -27.53 -16.55 -10.47
N VAL A 588 -27.75 -16.81 -11.77
CA VAL A 588 -27.60 -18.12 -12.41
C VAL A 588 -26.67 -18.01 -13.62
N GLN A 589 -25.87 -19.04 -13.90
CA GLN A 589 -25.05 -19.09 -15.11
C GLN A 589 -25.92 -19.02 -16.39
N GLY A 590 -25.46 -18.27 -17.39
CA GLY A 590 -26.18 -18.09 -18.66
C GLY A 590 -27.37 -17.12 -18.63
N GLN A 591 -27.78 -16.61 -17.46
CA GLN A 591 -28.68 -15.47 -17.35
C GLN A 591 -27.95 -14.17 -17.75
N GLY A 592 -28.62 -13.27 -18.47
CA GLY A 592 -28.04 -11.96 -18.81
C GLY A 592 -27.83 -11.10 -17.57
N LYS A 593 -26.72 -10.35 -17.51
CA LYS A 593 -26.30 -9.51 -16.36
C LYS A 593 -27.35 -8.43 -15.96
N THR A 594 -28.33 -8.15 -16.81
CA THR A 594 -29.47 -7.25 -16.56
C THR A 594 -30.85 -7.91 -16.81
N ASP A 595 -30.89 -9.21 -17.11
CA ASP A 595 -32.13 -9.94 -17.41
C ASP A 595 -32.76 -10.49 -16.12
N SER A 596 -33.90 -9.90 -15.72
CA SER A 596 -34.71 -10.31 -14.57
C SER A 596 -35.93 -11.17 -14.95
N SER A 597 -36.07 -11.59 -16.22
CA SER A 597 -37.29 -12.21 -16.74
C SER A 597 -37.56 -13.64 -16.24
N ARG A 598 -36.53 -14.35 -15.78
CA ARG A 598 -36.61 -15.76 -15.32
C ARG A 598 -36.11 -15.96 -13.89
N TYR A 599 -35.08 -15.22 -13.50
CA TYR A 599 -34.46 -15.26 -12.18
C TYR A 599 -34.25 -13.82 -11.69
N PRO A 600 -34.27 -13.56 -10.38
CA PRO A 600 -33.92 -12.24 -9.85
C PRO A 600 -32.48 -11.88 -10.22
N LEU A 601 -32.21 -10.58 -10.32
CA LEU A 601 -30.84 -10.07 -10.33
C LEU A 601 -30.32 -10.03 -8.90
N ALA A 602 -29.00 -10.20 -8.74
CA ALA A 602 -28.36 -10.32 -7.44
C ALA A 602 -28.46 -9.01 -6.63
N THR A 603 -28.51 -9.13 -5.29
CA THR A 603 -28.73 -8.01 -4.38
C THR A 603 -27.79 -8.03 -3.17
N LEU A 604 -27.67 -6.87 -2.52
CA LEU A 604 -26.93 -6.73 -1.25
C LEU A 604 -27.54 -7.52 -0.07
N ASP A 605 -28.75 -8.07 -0.21
CA ASP A 605 -29.41 -8.90 0.80
C ASP A 605 -29.30 -10.41 0.55
N ASP A 606 -28.70 -10.81 -0.58
CA ASP A 606 -28.53 -12.21 -0.95
C ASP A 606 -27.62 -12.93 0.06
N PRO A 607 -27.94 -14.18 0.45
CA PRO A 607 -27.12 -14.95 1.37
C PRO A 607 -25.91 -15.56 0.64
N ILE A 608 -24.74 -15.38 1.23
CA ILE A 608 -23.50 -16.08 0.90
C ILE A 608 -23.29 -17.15 1.97
N ASP A 609 -23.54 -18.40 1.60
CA ASP A 609 -23.17 -19.59 2.36
C ASP A 609 -21.95 -20.25 1.68
N ILE A 610 -20.99 -20.71 2.46
CA ILE A 610 -19.77 -21.42 2.00
C ILE A 610 -19.76 -22.89 2.43
N GLY A 611 -20.85 -23.38 3.04
CA GLY A 611 -21.04 -24.77 3.46
C GLY A 611 -20.10 -25.24 4.57
N MET A 612 -19.53 -24.32 5.37
CA MET A 612 -18.48 -24.62 6.34
C MET A 612 -18.97 -24.56 7.79
N ASN A 613 -18.72 -25.64 8.55
CA ASN A 613 -18.94 -25.66 9.99
C ASN A 613 -18.19 -24.51 10.68
N GLY A 614 -18.90 -23.74 11.51
CA GLY A 614 -18.37 -22.55 12.20
C GLY A 614 -18.57 -21.22 11.43
N PHE A 615 -19.00 -21.27 10.17
CA PHE A 615 -19.21 -20.10 9.32
C PHE A 615 -20.67 -20.05 8.87
N ALA A 616 -21.48 -19.26 9.59
CA ALA A 616 -22.89 -19.10 9.27
C ALA A 616 -23.08 -18.29 7.96
N PRO A 617 -24.18 -18.49 7.22
CA PRO A 617 -24.49 -17.65 6.06
C PRO A 617 -24.58 -16.18 6.44
N VAL A 618 -23.87 -15.34 5.70
CA VAL A 618 -23.85 -13.86 5.84
C VAL A 618 -24.47 -13.23 4.60
N LYS A 619 -24.86 -11.95 4.65
CA LYS A 619 -25.34 -11.26 3.44
C LYS A 619 -24.19 -10.67 2.65
N VAL A 620 -24.37 -10.48 1.34
CA VAL A 620 -23.39 -9.77 0.49
C VAL A 620 -22.99 -8.41 1.10
N ARG A 621 -23.95 -7.62 1.61
CA ARG A 621 -23.66 -6.34 2.31
C ARG A 621 -22.64 -6.45 3.44
N ASP A 622 -22.60 -7.58 4.15
CA ASP A 622 -21.71 -7.81 5.29
C ASP A 622 -20.29 -8.17 4.85
N LEU A 623 -20.11 -8.47 3.55
CA LEU A 623 -18.85 -8.81 2.89
C LEU A 623 -18.32 -7.69 2.00
N MET A 624 -19.10 -6.64 1.70
CA MET A 624 -18.68 -5.57 0.79
C MET A 624 -17.47 -4.78 1.33
N ASP A 625 -17.38 -4.52 2.64
CA ASP A 625 -16.24 -3.83 3.26
C ASP A 625 -15.36 -4.82 4.04
N THR A 626 -14.13 -5.06 3.60
CA THR A 626 -13.18 -5.94 4.31
C THR A 626 -12.80 -5.41 5.69
N GLN A 627 -12.86 -4.09 5.91
CA GLN A 627 -12.61 -3.42 7.20
C GLN A 627 -13.90 -3.24 8.02
N GLY A 628 -15.04 -3.70 7.50
CA GLY A 628 -16.28 -3.86 8.25
C GLY A 628 -16.14 -4.91 9.37
N SER A 629 -17.10 -4.89 10.30
CA SER A 629 -17.10 -5.73 11.51
C SER A 629 -17.01 -7.24 11.24
N THR A 630 -17.56 -7.72 10.12
CA THR A 630 -17.64 -9.15 9.75
C THR A 630 -16.28 -9.75 9.40
N LEU A 631 -15.45 -9.00 8.65
CA LEU A 631 -14.23 -9.51 8.03
C LEU A 631 -12.96 -9.00 8.73
N CYS A 632 -12.96 -7.72 9.10
CA CYS A 632 -11.90 -7.07 9.86
C CYS A 632 -10.46 -7.33 9.34
N TYR A 633 -10.25 -7.11 8.04
CA TYR A 633 -8.91 -7.10 7.43
C TYR A 633 -8.75 -6.05 6.33
N LYS A 634 -7.50 -5.79 5.98
CA LYS A 634 -7.05 -4.98 4.85
C LYS A 634 -5.77 -5.60 4.26
N TYR A 635 -5.35 -5.12 3.12
CA TYR A 635 -4.09 -5.53 2.50
C TYR A 635 -2.95 -4.59 2.88
N ASP A 636 -1.71 -5.05 2.70
CA ASP A 636 -0.59 -4.16 2.43
C ASP A 636 -0.65 -3.63 0.97
N ASN A 637 0.06 -2.52 0.74
CA ASN A 637 -0.06 -1.70 -0.48
C ASN A 637 1.17 -1.88 -1.37
#